data_AF-A0A671NXB6-F1
#
_entry.id   AF-A0A671NXB6-F1
#
_cell.length_a   1.000
_cell.length_b   1.000
_cell.length_c   1.000
_cell.angle_alpha   90.00
_cell.angle_beta   90.00
_cell.angle_gamma   90.00
#
_symmetry.space_group_name_H-M   'P 1'
#
loop_
_entity.id
_entity.type
_entity.pdbx_description
1 polymer ?
#
loop_
_entity_poly.entity_id
_entity_poly.type
_entity_poly.pdbx_seq_one_letter_code
_entity_poly.pdbx_strand_id
1 'polypeptide(L)'
;MCQARPSALIRVLQQHAAEQEQDRTDFLKLKQQLEMEFNQKRAKFKELYLSKEEELKRQAAILDKAQAELSSVQTQLTEAKTEMETIKAVATISESTKQEAIDQVKQQWQEEVASLQAIMKDADREVKLQFQQKLEQERAQWAQYRDGVEREIAELRRRLSEGQEEENLENEMKKAQEDAEKLRSVVMPMESEIAALKAKLSSSEDRVKELEAAKVKELNHVLEAEKSCRTDLEMYVAVLNTQKSVLQEDAEKLRKELHEVVHLLELERQQHNQLKHTWQRANDQFLESQRLLMRDMQRIESVLSSEQLRQVEEMKKRDQEEDEMERLSQAKEASEDDGTEHGETVEDSLLGFSIEESHLSQSIHSSLHSLDADTPSRPDGSDPYKDGLRRVQSTDSLGSSGGALQPHGLGGQNNKAKSASQLDESDFGPLVGADCGGFDSRDTSSMSSLQPGHFLLTKDQEKAIKAMTPEQEETASLLSSISHSADTAYLPPSGYRLVSESEWNLLQQELKNAGRKLGRRCDMCSNYEKQLQVIQGQEAETRDQVKKLQAMLRQANDQLERTMNERQELEDSVKQANEETTAKISELKQKVQESESLVSTLQQAFSQAKRNTQEQMAVLLQSREQVTEELNRLQRDNESLQGKHRLHMTLQQQEDFHMPATELQKLVLLYREDIVSACTAAEHLEEKLKAEILFLKEQIQAEQCLKENLEDTLQLEIEGCKEEIGEWIADIMKPLFTKKKKMCKDKAQRLQTELDVSEQVQRDFVKLSQTLQVQLERIRQADSLERIRAILNGTNLTDISQLPET
;
A
#
# COMPACT_ATOMS: atom_id res chain seq x y z
N MET A 1 -123.06 89.14 -0.46
CA MET A 1 -122.23 88.42 -1.43
C MET A 1 -120.98 87.91 -0.73
N CYS A 2 -120.75 86.58 -0.75
CA CYS A 2 -119.48 85.85 -0.65
C CYS A 2 -118.37 86.46 0.25
N GLN A 3 -118.04 85.96 1.45
CA GLN A 3 -117.85 84.55 1.88
C GLN A 3 -116.98 83.73 0.90
N ALA A 4 -115.69 84.09 0.74
CA ALA A 4 -114.71 83.27 -0.02
C ALA A 4 -113.21 83.58 0.28
N ARG A 5 -112.81 83.92 1.53
CA ARG A 5 -111.39 84.22 1.86
C ARG A 5 -110.64 83.31 2.87
N PRO A 6 -111.26 82.46 3.72
CA PRO A 6 -110.50 81.56 4.59
C PRO A 6 -109.78 80.42 3.83
N SER A 7 -110.37 79.91 2.74
CA SER A 7 -109.90 78.68 2.08
C SER A 7 -108.52 78.80 1.41
N ALA A 8 -108.18 79.97 0.85
CA ALA A 8 -106.88 80.19 0.20
C ALA A 8 -105.72 80.21 1.22
N LEU A 9 -105.91 80.87 2.37
CA LEU A 9 -104.89 80.94 3.41
C LEU A 9 -104.65 79.56 4.05
N ILE A 10 -105.72 78.79 4.28
CA ILE A 10 -105.62 77.42 4.80
C ILE A 10 -104.86 76.51 3.82
N ARG A 11 -105.10 76.62 2.51
CA ARG A 11 -104.33 75.86 1.50
C ARG A 11 -102.85 76.22 1.50
N VAL A 12 -102.50 77.51 1.58
CA VAL A 12 -101.09 77.93 1.65
C VAL A 12 -100.43 77.41 2.92
N LEU A 13 -101.11 77.46 4.08
CA LEU A 13 -100.59 76.91 5.33
C LEU A 13 -100.46 75.38 5.30
N GLN A 14 -101.40 74.66 4.67
CA GLN A 14 -101.31 73.21 4.46
C GLN A 14 -100.16 72.84 3.52
N GLN A 15 -99.95 73.61 2.45
CA GLN A 15 -98.84 73.40 1.54
C GLN A 15 -97.49 73.68 2.22
N HIS A 16 -97.38 74.78 2.97
CA HIS A 16 -96.16 75.14 3.69
C HIS A 16 -95.85 74.17 4.86
N ALA A 17 -96.87 73.57 5.46
CA ALA A 17 -96.72 72.50 6.45
C ALA A 17 -96.28 71.18 5.79
N ALA A 18 -96.83 70.83 4.62
CA ALA A 18 -96.41 69.66 3.85
C ALA A 18 -94.97 69.82 3.32
N GLU A 19 -94.56 71.01 2.91
CA GLU A 19 -93.18 71.35 2.55
C GLU A 19 -92.24 71.20 3.76
N GLN A 20 -92.61 71.72 4.94
CA GLN A 20 -91.83 71.50 6.18
C GLN A 20 -91.77 70.04 6.63
N GLU A 21 -92.84 69.27 6.42
CA GLU A 21 -92.87 67.84 6.73
C GLU A 21 -91.99 67.06 5.75
N GLN A 22 -92.03 67.39 4.46
CA GLN A 22 -91.13 66.85 3.43
C GLN A 22 -89.66 67.15 3.77
N ASP A 23 -89.31 68.42 4.00
CA ASP A 23 -87.97 68.86 4.41
C ASP A 23 -87.49 68.10 5.66
N ARG A 24 -88.37 67.88 6.64
CA ARG A 24 -88.07 67.10 7.85
C ARG A 24 -87.83 65.62 7.53
N THR A 25 -88.58 65.01 6.61
CA THR A 25 -88.30 63.62 6.19
C THR A 25 -87.00 63.51 5.40
N ASP A 26 -86.69 64.49 4.54
CA ASP A 26 -85.47 64.47 3.73
C ASP A 26 -84.23 64.77 4.57
N PHE A 27 -84.33 65.65 5.58
CA PHE A 27 -83.31 65.82 6.61
C PHE A 27 -83.08 64.54 7.43
N LEU A 28 -84.14 63.80 7.78
CA LEU A 28 -84.02 62.51 8.49
C LEU A 28 -83.35 61.44 7.62
N LYS A 29 -83.68 61.35 6.32
CA LYS A 29 -83.02 60.45 5.36
C LYS A 29 -81.53 60.81 5.22
N LEU A 30 -81.21 62.09 5.03
CA LEU A 30 -79.83 62.57 4.91
C LEU A 30 -79.02 62.28 6.20
N LYS A 31 -79.62 62.49 7.37
CA LYS A 31 -79.03 62.14 8.66
C LYS A 31 -78.74 60.64 8.75
N GLN A 32 -79.70 59.78 8.41
CA GLN A 32 -79.50 58.33 8.40
C GLN A 32 -78.40 57.91 7.40
N GLN A 33 -78.34 58.54 6.22
CA GLN A 33 -77.30 58.28 5.23
C GLN A 33 -75.90 58.65 5.76
N LEU A 34 -75.76 59.80 6.41
CA LEU A 34 -74.50 60.22 7.05
C LEU A 34 -74.11 59.32 8.23
N GLU A 35 -75.08 58.86 9.02
CA GLU A 35 -74.85 57.89 10.12
C GLU A 35 -74.41 56.52 9.57
N MET A 36 -75.00 56.04 8.46
CA MET A 36 -74.58 54.82 7.78
C MET A 36 -73.17 54.96 7.19
N GLU A 37 -72.87 56.06 6.50
CA GLU A 37 -71.52 56.34 5.97
C GLU A 37 -70.47 56.43 7.08
N PHE A 38 -70.78 57.09 8.19
CA PHE A 38 -69.87 57.19 9.33
C PHE A 38 -69.60 55.82 9.95
N ASN A 39 -70.64 55.01 10.15
CA ASN A 39 -70.49 53.64 10.66
C ASN A 39 -69.70 52.75 9.69
N GLN A 40 -69.91 52.88 8.38
CA GLN A 40 -69.15 52.15 7.36
C GLN A 40 -67.68 52.58 7.34
N LYS A 41 -67.39 53.90 7.42
CA LYS A 41 -66.02 54.43 7.56
C LYS A 41 -65.36 53.91 8.84
N ARG A 42 -66.06 53.92 9.98
CA ARG A 42 -65.56 53.39 11.26
C ARG A 42 -65.27 51.88 11.20
N ALA A 43 -66.12 51.10 10.53
CA ALA A 43 -65.89 49.67 10.32
C ALA A 43 -64.61 49.42 9.51
N LYS A 44 -64.45 50.10 8.35
CA LYS A 44 -63.25 50.01 7.51
C LYS A 44 -61.97 50.42 8.25
N PHE A 45 -62.02 51.48 9.08
CA PHE A 45 -60.86 51.86 9.90
C PHE A 45 -60.52 50.82 10.97
N LYS A 46 -61.51 50.17 11.60
CA LYS A 46 -61.27 49.10 12.57
C LYS A 46 -60.66 47.87 11.91
N GLU A 47 -61.17 47.49 10.74
CA GLU A 47 -60.67 46.39 9.92
C GLU A 47 -59.22 46.62 9.48
N LEU A 48 -58.91 47.82 8.96
CA LEU A 48 -57.55 48.22 8.59
C LEU A 48 -56.59 48.21 9.79
N TYR A 49 -57.05 48.67 10.97
CA TYR A 49 -56.24 48.66 12.18
C TYR A 49 -55.91 47.22 12.63
N LEU A 50 -56.91 46.32 12.66
CA LEU A 50 -56.71 44.92 13.01
C LEU A 50 -55.78 44.21 12.03
N SER A 51 -55.96 44.44 10.72
CA SER A 51 -55.05 43.94 9.68
C SER A 51 -53.61 44.41 9.89
N LYS A 52 -53.40 45.69 10.29
CA LYS A 52 -52.06 46.20 10.61
C LYS A 52 -51.50 45.69 11.95
N GLU A 53 -52.35 45.40 12.93
CA GLU A 53 -51.93 44.77 14.19
C GLU A 53 -51.50 43.31 13.98
N GLU A 54 -52.22 42.56 13.14
CA GLU A 54 -51.84 41.21 12.73
C GLU A 54 -50.55 41.21 11.89
N GLU A 55 -50.40 42.16 10.97
CA GLU A 55 -49.18 42.31 10.18
C GLU A 55 -47.96 42.63 11.06
N LEU A 56 -48.10 43.51 12.06
CA LEU A 56 -47.05 43.76 13.06
C LEU A 56 -46.72 42.50 13.88
N LYS A 57 -47.71 41.66 14.23
CA LYS A 57 -47.48 40.37 14.91
C LYS A 57 -46.75 39.38 14.02
N ARG A 58 -47.10 39.29 12.72
CA ARG A 58 -46.35 38.47 11.75
C ARG A 58 -44.90 38.94 11.62
N GLN A 59 -44.68 40.24 11.47
CA GLN A 59 -43.34 40.82 11.38
C GLN A 59 -42.51 40.60 12.65
N ALA A 60 -43.10 40.74 13.84
CA ALA A 60 -42.44 40.42 15.10
C ALA A 60 -42.03 38.95 15.18
N ALA A 61 -42.93 38.01 14.82
CA ALA A 61 -42.62 36.58 14.83
C ALA A 61 -41.53 36.19 13.80
N ILE A 62 -41.50 36.85 12.63
CA ILE A 62 -40.42 36.68 11.64
C ILE A 62 -39.08 37.19 12.21
N LEU A 63 -39.09 38.33 12.91
CA LEU A 63 -37.91 38.93 13.52
C LEU A 63 -37.36 38.04 14.65
N ASP A 64 -38.22 37.54 15.53
CA ASP A 64 -37.83 36.57 16.58
C ASP A 64 -37.27 35.27 15.99
N LYS A 65 -37.85 34.76 14.90
CA LYS A 65 -37.33 33.59 14.19
C LYS A 65 -35.94 33.87 13.59
N ALA A 66 -35.75 35.01 12.93
CA ALA A 66 -34.47 35.42 12.38
C ALA A 66 -33.41 35.65 13.49
N GLN A 67 -33.81 36.16 14.64
CA GLN A 67 -32.96 36.33 15.82
C GLN A 67 -32.51 34.96 16.38
N ALA A 68 -33.42 33.97 16.42
CA ALA A 68 -33.10 32.60 16.82
C ALA A 68 -32.15 31.92 15.80
N GLU A 69 -32.43 32.02 14.50
CA GLU A 69 -31.56 31.51 13.44
C GLU A 69 -30.15 32.14 13.50
N LEU A 70 -30.06 33.46 13.70
CA LEU A 70 -28.78 34.16 13.88
C LEU A 70 -28.00 33.64 15.09
N SER A 71 -28.67 33.46 16.24
CA SER A 71 -28.02 32.94 17.45
C SER A 71 -27.53 31.49 17.30
N SER A 72 -28.28 30.66 16.55
CA SER A 72 -27.88 29.29 16.19
C SER A 72 -26.64 29.28 15.29
N VAL A 73 -26.65 30.04 14.19
CA VAL A 73 -25.50 30.18 13.29
C VAL A 73 -24.27 30.75 14.01
N GLN A 74 -24.46 31.68 14.94
CA GLN A 74 -23.35 32.25 15.72
C GLN A 74 -22.76 31.24 16.72
N THR A 75 -23.57 30.32 17.24
CA THR A 75 -23.12 29.19 18.09
C THR A 75 -22.32 28.18 17.26
N GLN A 76 -22.85 27.76 16.10
CA GLN A 76 -22.14 26.89 15.16
C GLN A 76 -20.80 27.49 14.69
N LEU A 77 -20.75 28.82 14.48
CA LEU A 77 -19.52 29.54 14.15
C LEU A 77 -18.50 29.53 15.31
N THR A 78 -18.93 29.52 16.57
CA THR A 78 -18.01 29.36 17.71
C THR A 78 -17.51 27.92 17.85
N GLU A 79 -18.38 26.93 17.64
CA GLU A 79 -18.02 25.50 17.68
C GLU A 79 -16.98 25.16 16.59
N ALA A 80 -17.27 25.51 15.33
CA ALA A 80 -16.35 25.31 14.21
C ALA A 80 -15.00 26.04 14.38
N LYS A 81 -14.96 27.16 15.12
CA LYS A 81 -13.70 27.83 15.48
C LYS A 81 -12.90 27.03 16.51
N THR A 82 -13.56 26.50 17.55
CA THR A 82 -12.88 25.65 18.54
C THR A 82 -12.39 24.34 17.93
N GLU A 83 -13.15 23.72 17.03
CA GLU A 83 -12.71 22.54 16.26
C GLU A 83 -11.51 22.84 15.36
N MET A 84 -11.49 23.98 14.68
CA MET A 84 -10.32 24.41 13.91
C MET A 84 -9.08 24.59 14.81
N GLU A 85 -9.25 25.10 16.03
CA GLU A 85 -8.14 25.25 16.99
C GLU A 85 -7.63 23.91 17.52
N THR A 86 -8.52 22.96 17.83
CA THR A 86 -8.10 21.60 18.25
C THR A 86 -7.41 20.85 17.12
N ILE A 87 -7.91 20.93 15.87
CA ILE A 87 -7.26 20.34 14.69
C ILE A 87 -5.87 20.94 14.48
N LYS A 88 -5.69 22.27 14.63
CA LYS A 88 -4.36 22.91 14.56
C LYS A 88 -3.41 22.41 15.65
N ALA A 89 -3.90 22.24 16.87
CA ALA A 89 -3.09 21.70 17.96
C ALA A 89 -2.66 20.25 17.68
N VAL A 90 -3.58 19.39 17.25
CA VAL A 90 -3.29 17.99 16.87
C VAL A 90 -2.32 17.91 15.69
N ALA A 91 -2.48 18.74 14.66
CA ALA A 91 -1.55 18.81 13.53
C ALA A 91 -0.14 19.23 13.98
N THR A 92 -0.03 20.20 14.89
CA THR A 92 1.26 20.66 15.46
C THR A 92 1.95 19.54 16.25
N ILE A 93 1.20 18.80 17.07
CA ILE A 93 1.70 17.65 17.84
C ILE A 93 2.11 16.49 16.90
N SER A 94 1.34 16.24 15.83
CA SER A 94 1.68 15.24 14.82
C SER A 94 2.98 15.60 14.08
N GLU A 95 3.20 16.87 13.78
CA GLU A 95 4.42 17.31 13.10
C GLU A 95 5.64 17.27 14.03
N SER A 96 5.51 17.69 15.29
CA SER A 96 6.61 17.59 16.26
C SER A 96 6.99 16.14 16.55
N THR A 97 6.02 15.23 16.71
CA THR A 97 6.30 13.79 16.93
C THR A 97 6.93 13.11 15.71
N LYS A 98 6.56 13.47 14.48
CA LYS A 98 7.28 13.02 13.27
C LYS A 98 8.72 13.53 13.25
N GLN A 99 8.92 14.82 13.56
CA GLN A 99 10.24 15.43 13.58
C GLN A 99 11.15 14.78 14.64
N GLU A 100 10.61 14.52 15.84
CA GLU A 100 11.29 13.79 16.91
C GLU A 100 11.66 12.35 16.48
N ALA A 101 10.75 11.62 15.84
CA ALA A 101 11.04 10.27 15.32
C ALA A 101 12.12 10.28 14.23
N ILE A 102 12.09 11.26 13.32
CA ILE A 102 13.12 11.47 12.29
C ILE A 102 14.47 11.77 12.95
N ASP A 103 14.52 12.61 13.98
CA ASP A 103 15.76 13.00 14.64
C ASP A 103 16.31 11.89 15.56
N GLN A 104 15.46 11.04 16.15
CA GLN A 104 15.87 9.80 16.82
C GLN A 104 16.54 8.83 15.84
N VAL A 105 15.95 8.60 14.65
CA VAL A 105 16.57 7.74 13.62
C VAL A 105 17.90 8.32 13.12
N LYS A 106 18.02 9.64 12.97
CA LYS A 106 19.30 10.29 12.66
C LYS A 106 20.33 10.11 13.77
N GLN A 107 19.94 10.24 15.05
CA GLN A 107 20.82 10.03 16.20
C GLN A 107 21.32 8.59 16.23
N GLN A 108 20.43 7.60 16.15
CA GLN A 108 20.79 6.19 16.07
C GLN A 108 21.77 5.91 14.92
N TRP A 109 21.51 6.45 13.72
CA TRP A 109 22.42 6.29 12.59
C TRP A 109 23.80 6.94 12.84
N GLN A 110 23.85 8.12 13.47
CA GLN A 110 25.10 8.78 13.84
C GLN A 110 25.87 7.99 14.92
N GLU A 111 25.17 7.41 15.90
CA GLU A 111 25.73 6.58 16.96
C GLU A 111 26.29 5.27 16.40
N GLU A 112 25.56 4.58 15.53
CA GLU A 112 26.04 3.38 14.83
C GLU A 112 27.27 3.67 13.95
N VAL A 113 27.25 4.78 13.20
CA VAL A 113 28.43 5.20 12.41
C VAL A 113 29.62 5.53 13.31
N ALA A 114 29.40 6.19 14.46
CA ALA A 114 30.47 6.49 15.42
C ALA A 114 31.02 5.22 16.10
N SER A 115 30.14 4.27 16.44
CA SER A 115 30.46 2.97 17.02
C SER A 115 31.30 2.14 16.05
N LEU A 116 30.86 1.97 14.80
CA LEU A 116 31.62 1.28 13.75
C LEU A 116 32.97 1.96 13.49
N GLN A 117 33.03 3.29 13.47
CA GLN A 117 34.31 4.02 13.35
C GLN A 117 35.23 3.82 14.56
N ALA A 118 34.70 3.63 15.76
CA ALA A 118 35.49 3.31 16.95
C ALA A 118 36.06 1.89 16.85
N ILE A 119 35.21 0.89 16.57
CA ILE A 119 35.59 -0.52 16.39
C ILE A 119 36.66 -0.65 15.29
N MET A 120 36.48 0.02 14.14
CA MET A 120 37.49 0.00 13.07
C MET A 120 38.82 0.63 13.49
N LYS A 121 38.80 1.71 14.29
CA LYS A 121 40.03 2.34 14.81
C LYS A 121 40.72 1.46 15.85
N ASP A 122 39.96 0.72 16.66
CA ASP A 122 40.53 -0.20 17.65
C ASP A 122 41.10 -1.47 17.01
N ALA A 123 40.44 -2.02 15.99
CA ALA A 123 40.99 -3.10 15.17
C ALA A 123 42.30 -2.68 14.45
N ASP A 124 42.35 -1.47 13.88
CA ASP A 124 43.58 -0.91 13.29
C ASP A 124 44.71 -0.71 14.33
N ARG A 125 44.38 -0.25 15.53
CA ARG A 125 45.33 -0.16 16.65
C ARG A 125 45.83 -1.53 17.08
N GLU A 126 44.95 -2.53 17.17
CA GLU A 126 45.32 -3.89 17.58
C GLU A 126 46.23 -4.55 16.53
N VAL A 127 45.91 -4.45 15.24
CA VAL A 127 46.77 -4.95 14.16
C VAL A 127 48.15 -4.28 14.19
N LYS A 128 48.21 -2.96 14.44
CA LYS A 128 49.48 -2.23 14.62
C LYS A 128 50.26 -2.71 15.84
N LEU A 129 49.60 -2.95 16.97
CA LEU A 129 50.22 -3.46 18.19
C LEU A 129 50.76 -4.88 17.99
N GLN A 130 49.98 -5.78 17.40
CA GLN A 130 50.40 -7.14 17.07
C GLN A 130 51.61 -7.16 16.11
N PHE A 131 51.65 -6.24 15.13
CA PHE A 131 52.80 -6.08 14.24
C PHE A 131 54.05 -5.56 14.98
N GLN A 132 53.89 -4.57 15.86
CA GLN A 132 55.00 -4.08 16.71
C GLN A 132 55.54 -5.18 17.63
N GLN A 133 54.68 -5.94 18.29
CA GLN A 133 55.07 -7.06 19.14
C GLN A 133 55.84 -8.14 18.38
N LYS A 134 55.42 -8.49 17.15
CA LYS A 134 56.17 -9.43 16.29
C LYS A 134 57.57 -8.90 15.94
N LEU A 135 57.70 -7.62 15.57
CA LEU A 135 58.99 -7.00 15.31
C LEU A 135 59.89 -6.94 16.56
N GLU A 136 59.34 -6.72 17.75
CA GLU A 136 60.09 -6.76 19.00
C GLU A 136 60.54 -8.18 19.36
N GLN A 137 59.69 -9.18 19.14
CA GLN A 137 60.06 -10.59 19.32
C GLN A 137 61.19 -11.01 18.37
N GLU A 138 61.13 -10.65 17.08
CA GLU A 138 62.21 -10.90 16.14
C GLU A 138 63.51 -10.20 16.56
N ARG A 139 63.43 -8.91 16.96
CA ARG A 139 64.60 -8.18 17.48
C ARG A 139 65.21 -8.84 18.72
N ALA A 140 64.39 -9.33 19.64
CA ALA A 140 64.85 -10.04 20.83
C ALA A 140 65.52 -11.38 20.48
N GLN A 141 64.97 -12.14 19.52
CA GLN A 141 65.59 -13.37 19.00
C GLN A 141 66.95 -13.09 18.35
N TRP A 142 67.03 -12.05 17.51
CA TRP A 142 68.30 -11.62 16.89
C TRP A 142 69.33 -11.12 17.91
N ALA A 143 68.90 -10.49 19.01
CA ALA A 143 69.78 -10.12 20.12
C ALA A 143 70.30 -11.37 20.85
N GLN A 144 69.43 -12.30 21.24
CA GLN A 144 69.83 -13.55 21.90
C GLN A 144 70.80 -14.39 21.05
N TYR A 145 70.58 -14.44 19.73
CA TYR A 145 71.50 -15.11 18.80
C TYR A 145 72.88 -14.42 18.77
N ARG A 146 72.92 -13.09 18.68
CA ARG A 146 74.16 -12.29 18.73
C ARG A 146 74.93 -12.52 20.03
N ASP A 147 74.24 -12.44 21.18
CA ASP A 147 74.84 -12.70 22.50
C ASP A 147 75.35 -14.14 22.65
N GLY A 148 74.73 -15.10 21.95
CA GLY A 148 75.20 -16.47 21.81
C GLY A 148 76.54 -16.55 21.11
N VAL A 149 76.61 -16.00 19.90
CA VAL A 149 77.82 -15.97 19.08
C VAL A 149 78.94 -15.17 19.76
N GLU A 150 78.63 -14.07 20.44
CA GLU A 150 79.62 -13.29 21.20
C GLU A 150 80.19 -14.08 22.40
N ARG A 151 79.36 -14.87 23.11
CA ARG A 151 79.82 -15.79 24.16
C ARG A 151 80.70 -16.91 23.61
N GLU A 152 80.33 -17.51 22.48
CA GLU A 152 81.14 -18.53 21.80
C GLU A 152 82.49 -17.96 21.35
N ILE A 153 82.51 -16.76 20.78
CA ILE A 153 83.76 -16.04 20.41
C ILE A 153 84.61 -15.74 21.65
N ALA A 154 84.00 -15.32 22.76
CA ALA A 154 84.71 -15.07 24.02
C ALA A 154 85.31 -16.36 24.61
N GLU A 155 84.57 -17.47 24.58
CA GLU A 155 85.08 -18.75 25.06
C GLU A 155 86.18 -19.33 24.15
N LEU A 156 86.04 -19.22 22.83
CA LEU A 156 87.10 -19.59 21.89
C LEU A 156 88.37 -18.77 22.11
N ARG A 157 88.25 -17.46 22.40
CA ARG A 157 89.40 -16.61 22.78
C ARG A 157 90.05 -17.07 24.09
N ARG A 158 89.26 -17.43 25.11
CA ARG A 158 89.77 -17.98 26.38
C ARG A 158 90.54 -19.29 26.15
N ARG A 159 89.96 -20.23 25.40
CA ARG A 159 90.61 -21.52 25.05
C ARG A 159 91.89 -21.31 24.24
N LEU A 160 91.94 -20.29 23.36
CA LEU A 160 93.15 -19.93 22.63
C LEU A 160 94.27 -19.40 23.55
N SER A 161 93.91 -18.70 24.64
CA SER A 161 94.88 -18.22 25.64
C SER A 161 95.35 -19.27 26.65
N GLU A 162 94.61 -20.37 26.82
CA GLU A 162 94.96 -21.47 27.74
C GLU A 162 95.85 -22.54 27.09
N GLY A 163 96.12 -22.45 25.78
CA GLY A 163 96.82 -23.47 24.98
C GLY A 163 98.33 -23.27 24.79
N GLN A 164 99.00 -22.43 25.59
CA GLN A 164 100.42 -22.13 25.46
C GLN A 164 101.23 -22.50 26.72
N GLU A 165 101.63 -23.78 26.85
CA GLU A 165 102.92 -24.17 27.46
C GLU A 165 103.21 -25.70 27.32
N GLU A 166 104.49 -26.06 27.43
CA GLU A 166 105.09 -27.42 27.49
C GLU A 166 105.17 -28.29 26.21
N GLU A 167 106.30 -28.17 25.48
CA GLU A 167 106.84 -29.23 24.61
C GLU A 167 108.12 -29.84 25.21
N ASN A 168 108.26 -31.19 25.23
CA ASN A 168 109.58 -31.84 25.29
C ASN A 168 109.60 -33.33 24.84
N LEU A 169 109.94 -33.53 23.57
CA LEU A 169 110.85 -34.55 22.99
C LEU A 169 110.90 -36.05 23.39
N GLU A 170 110.09 -36.58 24.31
CA GLU A 170 109.85 -38.05 24.39
C GLU A 170 108.60 -38.47 23.58
N ASN A 171 108.06 -37.51 22.81
CA ASN A 171 106.74 -37.57 22.20
C ASN A 171 106.70 -38.01 20.74
N GLU A 172 107.76 -38.46 20.05
CA GLU A 172 107.66 -38.70 18.58
C GLU A 172 107.13 -40.08 18.17
N MET A 173 107.57 -41.18 18.81
CA MET A 173 106.92 -42.49 18.62
C MET A 173 105.58 -42.58 19.36
N LYS A 174 105.46 -41.86 20.48
CA LYS A 174 104.16 -41.65 21.13
C LYS A 174 103.25 -40.80 20.24
N LYS A 175 103.69 -39.71 19.60
CA LYS A 175 102.94 -38.94 18.59
C LYS A 175 102.32 -39.83 17.52
N ALA A 176 103.05 -40.77 16.91
CA ALA A 176 102.42 -41.58 15.86
C ALA A 176 101.16 -42.35 16.33
N GLN A 177 101.11 -42.74 17.61
CA GLN A 177 100.00 -43.47 18.20
C GLN A 177 99.01 -42.55 18.94
N GLU A 178 99.49 -41.59 19.71
CA GLU A 178 98.75 -40.53 20.41
C GLU A 178 98.18 -39.47 19.46
N ASP A 179 98.74 -39.24 18.27
CA ASP A 179 98.15 -38.44 17.19
C ASP A 179 97.09 -39.26 16.46
N ALA A 180 97.28 -40.57 16.27
CA ALA A 180 96.20 -41.44 15.77
C ALA A 180 95.06 -41.65 16.81
N GLU A 181 95.36 -41.44 18.09
CA GLU A 181 94.41 -41.52 19.20
C GLU A 181 93.79 -40.15 19.54
N LYS A 182 94.52 -39.03 19.38
CA LYS A 182 93.99 -37.64 19.38
C LYS A 182 93.17 -37.37 18.13
N LEU A 183 93.61 -37.81 16.95
CA LEU A 183 92.77 -37.75 15.75
C LEU A 183 91.52 -38.58 15.99
N ARG A 184 91.58 -39.76 16.61
CA ARG A 184 90.34 -40.44 17.02
C ARG A 184 89.57 -39.70 18.13
N SER A 185 90.22 -39.03 19.08
CA SER A 185 89.53 -38.26 20.14
C SER A 185 88.98 -36.91 19.67
N VAL A 186 89.31 -36.47 18.45
CA VAL A 186 88.73 -35.29 17.78
C VAL A 186 87.73 -35.73 16.73
N VAL A 187 88.10 -36.70 15.87
CA VAL A 187 87.27 -37.24 14.80
C VAL A 187 86.09 -38.03 15.35
N MET A 188 86.21 -38.88 16.38
CA MET A 188 85.03 -39.60 16.90
C MET A 188 83.98 -38.65 17.52
N PRO A 189 84.34 -37.62 18.31
CA PRO A 189 83.38 -36.60 18.71
C PRO A 189 82.83 -35.79 17.52
N MET A 190 83.65 -35.41 16.54
CA MET A 190 83.16 -34.70 15.34
C MET A 190 82.26 -35.57 14.47
N GLU A 191 82.51 -36.87 14.33
CA GLU A 191 81.65 -37.82 13.60
C GLU A 191 80.34 -38.06 14.36
N SER A 192 80.39 -38.18 15.68
CA SER A 192 79.22 -38.25 16.57
C SER A 192 78.39 -36.96 16.51
N GLU A 193 79.04 -35.80 16.51
CA GLU A 193 78.40 -34.49 16.40
C GLU A 193 77.83 -34.25 15.01
N ILE A 194 78.54 -34.62 13.94
CA ILE A 194 78.02 -34.60 12.55
C ILE A 194 76.82 -35.55 12.41
N ALA A 195 76.85 -36.73 13.05
CA ALA A 195 75.71 -37.65 13.07
C ALA A 195 74.52 -37.05 13.85
N ALA A 196 74.76 -36.44 15.01
CA ALA A 196 73.75 -35.77 15.81
C ALA A 196 73.16 -34.52 15.12
N LEU A 197 73.99 -33.75 14.41
CA LEU A 197 73.56 -32.59 13.61
C LEU A 197 72.76 -33.04 12.38
N LYS A 198 73.17 -34.11 11.69
CA LYS A 198 72.38 -34.72 10.61
C LYS A 198 71.02 -35.25 11.10
N ALA A 199 70.98 -35.89 12.27
CA ALA A 199 69.74 -36.36 12.88
C ALA A 199 68.82 -35.18 13.29
N LYS A 200 69.38 -34.11 13.87
CA LYS A 200 68.65 -32.88 14.19
C LYS A 200 68.15 -32.16 12.93
N LEU A 201 68.95 -32.13 11.86
CA LEU A 201 68.56 -31.55 10.58
C LEU A 201 67.41 -32.33 9.96
N SER A 202 67.51 -33.66 9.85
CA SER A 202 66.41 -34.52 9.39
C SER A 202 65.14 -34.31 10.21
N SER A 203 65.25 -34.32 11.56
CA SER A 203 64.10 -34.08 12.44
C SER A 203 63.49 -32.68 12.27
N SER A 204 64.30 -31.67 11.96
CA SER A 204 63.81 -30.32 11.67
C SER A 204 63.15 -30.23 10.28
N GLU A 205 63.73 -30.89 9.27
CA GLU A 205 63.16 -30.98 7.92
C GLU A 205 61.81 -31.71 7.93
N ASP A 206 61.70 -32.81 8.66
CA ASP A 206 60.46 -33.56 8.80
C ASP A 206 59.40 -32.74 9.55
N ARG A 207 59.78 -32.00 10.60
CA ARG A 207 58.87 -31.10 11.32
C ARG A 207 58.43 -29.90 10.47
N VAL A 208 59.26 -29.42 9.54
CA VAL A 208 58.86 -28.42 8.54
C VAL A 208 57.83 -29.00 7.57
N LYS A 209 58.07 -30.20 7.02
CA LYS A 209 57.11 -30.90 6.14
C LYS A 209 55.77 -31.15 6.83
N GLU A 210 55.77 -31.51 8.12
CA GLU A 210 54.55 -31.67 8.91
C GLU A 210 53.77 -30.36 9.07
N LEU A 211 54.46 -29.25 9.36
CA LEU A 211 53.84 -27.92 9.47
C LEU A 211 53.31 -27.41 8.12
N GLU A 212 54.04 -27.65 7.03
CA GLU A 212 53.59 -27.37 5.67
C GLU A 212 52.34 -28.19 5.31
N ALA A 213 52.35 -29.50 5.60
CA ALA A 213 51.20 -30.37 5.37
C ALA A 213 49.97 -29.99 6.24
N ALA A 214 50.20 -29.55 7.48
CA ALA A 214 49.14 -29.04 8.35
C ALA A 214 48.53 -27.75 7.81
N LYS A 215 49.38 -26.78 7.41
CA LYS A 215 48.95 -25.50 6.83
C LYS A 215 48.24 -25.68 5.49
N VAL A 216 48.67 -26.63 4.65
CA VAL A 216 47.97 -27.00 3.41
C VAL A 216 46.58 -27.56 3.73
N LYS A 217 46.43 -28.42 4.74
CA LYS A 217 45.11 -28.95 5.16
C LYS A 217 44.19 -27.85 5.68
N GLU A 218 44.72 -26.94 6.49
CA GLU A 218 43.98 -25.79 7.05
C GLU A 218 43.47 -24.86 5.92
N LEU A 219 44.34 -24.47 4.99
CA LEU A 219 43.97 -23.67 3.82
C LEU A 219 42.93 -24.37 2.94
N ASN A 220 43.01 -25.70 2.79
CA ASN A 220 42.02 -26.47 2.04
C ASN A 220 40.66 -26.50 2.75
N HIS A 221 40.64 -26.59 4.08
CA HIS A 221 39.40 -26.53 4.86
C HIS A 221 38.72 -25.17 4.75
N VAL A 222 39.49 -24.07 4.85
CA VAL A 222 38.98 -22.70 4.63
C VAL A 222 38.47 -22.55 3.19
N LEU A 223 39.18 -23.08 2.19
CA LEU A 223 38.73 -23.03 0.80
C LEU A 223 37.40 -23.78 0.56
N GLU A 224 37.20 -24.94 1.19
CA GLU A 224 35.90 -25.65 1.10
C GLU A 224 34.78 -24.93 1.86
N ALA A 225 35.07 -24.27 2.99
CA ALA A 225 34.10 -23.42 3.68
C ALA A 225 33.67 -22.22 2.81
N GLU A 226 34.63 -21.50 2.23
CA GLU A 226 34.38 -20.39 1.29
C GLU A 226 33.59 -20.84 0.05
N LYS A 227 33.87 -22.02 -0.50
CA LYS A 227 33.08 -22.63 -1.59
C LYS A 227 31.62 -22.87 -1.15
N SER A 228 31.41 -23.40 0.06
CA SER A 228 30.05 -23.62 0.59
C SER A 228 29.30 -22.30 0.76
N CYS A 229 29.90 -21.30 1.41
CA CYS A 229 29.30 -19.98 1.59
C CYS A 229 29.00 -19.31 0.25
N ARG A 230 29.86 -19.51 -0.76
CA ARG A 230 29.61 -19.07 -2.12
C ARG A 230 28.40 -19.76 -2.74
N THR A 231 28.26 -21.09 -2.62
CA THR A 231 27.08 -21.79 -3.14
C THR A 231 25.78 -21.37 -2.45
N ASP A 232 25.84 -21.07 -1.14
CA ASP A 232 24.70 -20.54 -0.40
C ASP A 232 24.32 -19.13 -0.90
N LEU A 233 25.30 -18.26 -1.14
CA LEU A 233 25.06 -16.94 -1.73
C LEU A 233 24.52 -17.02 -3.17
N GLU A 234 25.03 -17.94 -4.00
CA GLU A 234 24.50 -18.19 -5.35
C GLU A 234 23.04 -18.68 -5.29
N MET A 235 22.68 -19.51 -4.30
CA MET A 235 21.30 -19.93 -4.03
C MET A 235 20.43 -18.76 -3.55
N TYR A 236 20.88 -17.93 -2.60
CA TYR A 236 20.14 -16.73 -2.17
C TYR A 236 19.90 -15.76 -3.33
N VAL A 237 20.89 -15.54 -4.19
CA VAL A 237 20.74 -14.72 -5.40
C VAL A 237 19.75 -15.34 -6.39
N ALA A 238 19.72 -16.67 -6.55
CA ALA A 238 18.71 -17.34 -7.38
C ALA A 238 17.29 -17.19 -6.81
N VAL A 239 17.11 -17.33 -5.49
CA VAL A 239 15.82 -17.12 -4.81
C VAL A 239 15.36 -15.67 -4.94
N LEU A 240 16.23 -14.69 -4.69
CA LEU A 240 15.92 -13.26 -4.83
C LEU A 240 15.57 -12.88 -6.28
N ASN A 241 16.26 -13.44 -7.28
CA ASN A 241 15.89 -13.25 -8.68
C ASN A 241 14.54 -13.90 -9.03
N THR A 242 14.22 -15.05 -8.44
CA THR A 242 12.92 -15.72 -8.61
C THR A 242 11.79 -14.89 -7.99
N GLN A 243 11.96 -14.44 -6.74
CA GLN A 243 11.02 -13.54 -6.06
C GLN A 243 10.82 -12.24 -6.85
N LYS A 244 11.89 -11.68 -7.41
CA LYS A 244 11.83 -10.50 -8.28
C LYS A 244 11.02 -10.77 -9.56
N SER A 245 11.13 -11.94 -10.19
CA SER A 245 10.30 -12.30 -11.35
C SER A 245 8.82 -12.37 -10.97
N VAL A 246 8.49 -13.08 -9.88
CA VAL A 246 7.11 -13.20 -9.39
C VAL A 246 6.51 -11.82 -9.09
N LEU A 247 7.22 -10.95 -8.36
CA LEU A 247 6.76 -9.58 -8.08
C LEU A 247 6.63 -8.72 -9.34
N GLN A 248 7.44 -8.96 -10.38
CA GLN A 248 7.29 -8.29 -11.68
C GLN A 248 6.07 -8.79 -12.44
N GLU A 249 5.80 -10.10 -12.42
CA GLU A 249 4.63 -10.75 -13.03
C GLU A 249 3.33 -10.31 -12.34
N ASP A 250 3.29 -10.26 -11.01
CA ASP A 250 2.16 -9.74 -10.24
C ASP A 250 1.92 -8.25 -10.53
N ALA A 251 2.98 -7.45 -10.60
CA ALA A 251 2.87 -6.04 -10.99
C ALA A 251 2.44 -5.84 -12.46
N GLU A 252 2.70 -6.80 -13.36
CA GLU A 252 2.16 -6.81 -14.73
C GLU A 252 0.69 -7.25 -14.77
N LYS A 253 0.31 -8.21 -13.93
CA LYS A 253 -1.07 -8.70 -13.79
C LYS A 253 -1.99 -7.62 -13.25
N LEU A 254 -1.61 -6.99 -12.14
CA LEU A 254 -2.34 -5.85 -11.56
C LEU A 254 -2.44 -4.66 -12.53
N ARG A 255 -1.41 -4.41 -13.33
CA ARG A 255 -1.50 -3.40 -14.42
C ARG A 255 -2.56 -3.78 -15.45
N LYS A 256 -2.60 -5.03 -15.93
CA LYS A 256 -3.61 -5.49 -16.91
C LYS A 256 -5.02 -5.40 -16.34
N GLU A 257 -5.23 -5.86 -15.10
CA GLU A 257 -6.51 -5.77 -14.40
C GLU A 257 -6.98 -4.31 -14.27
N LEU A 258 -6.08 -3.38 -13.94
CA LEU A 258 -6.39 -1.94 -13.90
C LEU A 258 -6.77 -1.37 -15.28
N HIS A 259 -6.06 -1.74 -16.35
CA HIS A 259 -6.39 -1.30 -17.71
C HIS A 259 -7.77 -1.85 -18.15
N GLU A 260 -8.10 -3.09 -17.78
CA GLU A 260 -9.41 -3.70 -18.05
C GLU A 260 -10.55 -2.99 -17.32
N VAL A 261 -10.38 -2.67 -16.03
CA VAL A 261 -11.36 -1.88 -15.25
C VAL A 261 -11.55 -0.47 -15.83
N VAL A 262 -10.47 0.22 -16.21
CA VAL A 262 -10.53 1.53 -16.86
C VAL A 262 -11.28 1.45 -18.20
N HIS A 263 -11.00 0.42 -19.00
CA HIS A 263 -11.71 0.19 -20.27
C HIS A 263 -13.20 -0.08 -20.08
N LEU A 264 -13.58 -0.88 -19.07
CA LEU A 264 -14.99 -1.14 -18.74
C LEU A 264 -15.71 0.14 -18.27
N LEU A 265 -15.09 0.94 -17.41
CA LEU A 265 -15.66 2.21 -16.95
C LEU A 265 -15.84 3.20 -18.11
N GLU A 266 -14.88 3.28 -19.04
CA GLU A 266 -14.97 4.14 -20.21
C GLU A 266 -16.02 3.63 -21.23
N LEU A 267 -16.33 2.33 -21.24
CA LEU A 267 -17.43 1.72 -21.99
C LEU A 267 -18.80 2.03 -21.36
N GLU A 268 -18.95 1.86 -20.04
CA GLU A 268 -20.18 2.23 -19.32
C GLU A 268 -20.48 3.73 -19.47
N ARG A 269 -19.45 4.59 -19.35
CA ARG A 269 -19.56 6.03 -19.60
C ARG A 269 -20.05 6.34 -21.02
N GLN A 270 -19.59 5.60 -22.03
CA GLN A 270 -20.08 5.74 -23.41
C GLN A 270 -21.54 5.30 -23.55
N GLN A 271 -21.92 4.17 -22.94
CA GLN A 271 -23.31 3.68 -22.94
C GLN A 271 -24.25 4.66 -22.21
N HIS A 272 -23.84 5.21 -21.07
CA HIS A 272 -24.59 6.23 -20.34
C HIS A 272 -24.80 7.50 -21.18
N ASN A 273 -23.77 7.98 -21.88
CA ASN A 273 -23.91 9.14 -22.78
C ASN A 273 -24.81 8.84 -23.99
N GLN A 274 -24.75 7.63 -24.56
CA GLN A 274 -25.68 7.20 -25.62
C GLN A 274 -27.13 7.16 -25.13
N LEU A 275 -27.37 6.65 -23.92
CA LEU A 275 -28.69 6.63 -23.30
C LEU A 275 -29.19 8.05 -23.01
N LYS A 276 -28.34 8.93 -22.45
CA LYS A 276 -28.64 10.34 -22.21
C LYS A 276 -29.06 11.07 -23.49
N HIS A 277 -28.31 10.90 -24.58
CA HIS A 277 -28.68 11.48 -25.88
C HIS A 277 -29.96 10.89 -26.47
N THR A 278 -30.22 9.60 -26.25
CA THR A 278 -31.47 8.95 -26.70
C THR A 278 -32.67 9.47 -25.92
N TRP A 279 -32.53 9.65 -24.60
CA TRP A 279 -33.55 10.22 -23.73
C TRP A 279 -33.80 11.70 -24.03
N GLN A 280 -32.75 12.49 -24.28
CA GLN A 280 -32.87 13.88 -24.75
C GLN A 280 -33.71 13.95 -26.04
N ARG A 281 -33.36 13.18 -27.08
CA ARG A 281 -34.15 13.16 -28.33
C ARG A 281 -35.60 12.72 -28.11
N ALA A 282 -35.86 11.76 -27.22
CA ALA A 282 -37.21 11.33 -26.89
C ALA A 282 -38.02 12.44 -26.18
N ASN A 283 -37.37 13.19 -25.29
CA ASN A 283 -37.97 14.34 -24.62
C ASN A 283 -38.22 15.51 -25.60
N ASP A 284 -37.26 15.81 -26.47
CA ASP A 284 -37.41 16.83 -27.52
C ASP A 284 -38.56 16.48 -28.47
N GLN A 285 -38.67 15.21 -28.89
CA GLN A 285 -39.80 14.69 -29.67
C GLN A 285 -41.13 14.81 -28.93
N PHE A 286 -41.17 14.49 -27.63
CA PHE A 286 -42.36 14.66 -26.81
C PHE A 286 -42.79 16.13 -26.74
N LEU A 287 -41.87 17.04 -26.39
CA LEU A 287 -42.12 18.48 -26.33
C LEU A 287 -42.50 19.08 -27.71
N GLU A 288 -41.95 18.56 -28.80
CA GLU A 288 -42.36 18.96 -30.16
C GLU A 288 -43.75 18.44 -30.53
N SER A 289 -44.08 17.19 -30.18
CA SER A 289 -45.44 16.64 -30.36
C SER A 289 -46.49 17.40 -29.55
N GLN A 290 -46.17 17.80 -28.31
CA GLN A 290 -47.05 18.62 -27.47
C GLN A 290 -47.23 20.02 -28.07
N ARG A 291 -46.15 20.65 -28.55
CA ARG A 291 -46.21 21.94 -29.26
C ARG A 291 -47.00 21.85 -30.56
N LEU A 292 -46.95 20.72 -31.28
CA LEU A 292 -47.78 20.49 -32.47
C LEU A 292 -49.26 20.36 -32.08
N LEU A 293 -49.56 19.55 -31.05
CA LEU A 293 -50.93 19.36 -30.54
C LEU A 293 -51.56 20.68 -30.06
N MET A 294 -50.80 21.54 -29.39
CA MET A 294 -51.31 22.88 -29.01
C MET A 294 -51.61 23.76 -30.22
N ARG A 295 -50.79 23.71 -31.28
CA ARG A 295 -51.08 24.45 -32.53
C ARG A 295 -52.30 23.90 -33.25
N ASP A 296 -52.48 22.58 -33.29
CA ASP A 296 -53.67 21.96 -33.89
C ASP A 296 -54.94 22.27 -33.06
N MET A 297 -54.84 22.31 -31.73
CA MET A 297 -55.93 22.76 -30.85
C MET A 297 -56.31 24.22 -31.14
N GLN A 298 -55.35 25.15 -31.14
CA GLN A 298 -55.56 26.56 -31.50
C GLN A 298 -56.16 26.71 -32.91
N ARG A 299 -55.74 25.86 -33.86
CA ARG A 299 -56.28 25.84 -35.22
C ARG A 299 -57.74 25.38 -35.25
N ILE A 300 -58.11 24.37 -34.46
CA ILE A 300 -59.50 23.93 -34.33
C ILE A 300 -60.34 25.03 -33.65
N GLU A 301 -59.85 25.64 -32.57
CA GLU A 301 -60.48 26.77 -31.88
C GLU A 301 -60.73 27.94 -32.85
N SER A 302 -59.81 28.24 -33.77
CA SER A 302 -59.98 29.30 -34.78
C SER A 302 -61.12 29.08 -35.80
N VAL A 303 -61.65 27.86 -35.90
CA VAL A 303 -62.73 27.48 -36.84
C VAL A 303 -64.08 27.34 -36.13
N LEU A 304 -64.11 27.31 -34.79
CA LEU A 304 -65.33 27.25 -34.00
C LEU A 304 -66.03 28.63 -33.95
N SER A 305 -67.36 28.63 -33.93
CA SER A 305 -68.13 29.86 -33.71
C SER A 305 -68.01 30.35 -32.26
N SER A 306 -68.26 31.64 -32.02
CA SER A 306 -68.11 32.25 -30.69
C SER A 306 -68.94 31.58 -29.59
N GLU A 307 -70.11 31.04 -29.92
CA GLU A 307 -70.94 30.28 -28.96
C GLU A 307 -70.40 28.86 -28.72
N GLN A 308 -69.75 28.25 -29.71
CA GLN A 308 -69.06 26.97 -29.52
C GLN A 308 -67.77 27.14 -28.70
N LEU A 309 -67.04 28.25 -28.87
CA LEU A 309 -65.91 28.60 -27.99
C LEU A 309 -66.37 28.74 -26.54
N ARG A 310 -67.46 29.49 -26.31
CA ARG A 310 -68.05 29.68 -24.98
C ARG A 310 -68.42 28.35 -24.31
N GLN A 311 -68.99 27.40 -25.07
CA GLN A 311 -69.30 26.06 -24.59
C GLN A 311 -68.06 25.20 -24.34
N VAL A 312 -66.99 25.36 -25.13
CA VAL A 312 -65.70 24.68 -24.90
C VAL A 312 -65.00 25.23 -23.65
N GLU A 313 -65.01 26.55 -23.41
CA GLU A 313 -64.52 27.14 -22.16
C GLU A 313 -65.34 26.69 -20.94
N GLU A 314 -66.68 26.62 -21.05
CA GLU A 314 -67.56 26.10 -19.99
C GLU A 314 -67.38 24.59 -19.75
N MET A 315 -66.97 23.81 -20.76
CA MET A 315 -66.54 22.41 -20.60
C MET A 315 -65.18 22.33 -19.91
N LYS A 316 -64.13 22.97 -20.45
CA LYS A 316 -62.77 23.02 -19.85
C LYS A 316 -62.81 23.43 -18.37
N LYS A 317 -63.67 24.39 -18.01
CA LYS A 317 -63.83 24.85 -16.62
C LYS A 317 -64.50 23.80 -15.72
N ARG A 318 -65.50 23.06 -16.23
CA ARG A 318 -66.10 21.93 -15.49
C ARG A 318 -65.11 20.78 -15.34
N ASP A 319 -64.38 20.44 -16.40
CA ASP A 319 -63.35 19.40 -16.35
C ASP A 319 -62.24 19.75 -15.34
N GLN A 320 -61.83 21.03 -15.24
CA GLN A 320 -60.92 21.53 -14.20
C GLN A 320 -61.51 21.47 -12.78
N GLU A 321 -62.79 21.80 -12.61
CA GLU A 321 -63.49 21.70 -11.33
C GLU A 321 -63.67 20.22 -10.89
N GLU A 322 -63.85 19.30 -11.84
CA GLU A 322 -63.88 17.85 -11.60
C GLU A 322 -62.48 17.30 -11.24
N ASP A 323 -61.42 17.67 -11.97
CA ASP A 323 -60.01 17.32 -11.64
C ASP A 323 -59.60 17.83 -10.25
N GLU A 324 -60.00 19.05 -9.86
CA GLU A 324 -59.73 19.58 -8.52
C GLU A 324 -60.52 18.82 -7.44
N MET A 325 -61.77 18.42 -7.71
CA MET A 325 -62.52 17.55 -6.81
C MET A 325 -61.91 16.15 -6.68
N GLU A 326 -61.41 15.54 -7.75
CA GLU A 326 -60.74 14.23 -7.68
C GLU A 326 -59.42 14.30 -6.92
N ARG A 327 -58.61 15.37 -7.07
CA ARG A 327 -57.43 15.56 -6.22
C ARG A 327 -57.81 15.74 -4.76
N LEU A 328 -58.91 16.45 -4.48
CA LEU A 328 -59.41 16.64 -3.12
C LEU A 328 -60.03 15.37 -2.53
N SER A 329 -60.55 14.43 -3.33
CA SER A 329 -60.98 13.12 -2.85
C SER A 329 -59.80 12.18 -2.62
N GLN A 330 -58.85 12.10 -3.56
CA GLN A 330 -57.63 11.30 -3.40
C GLN A 330 -56.79 11.75 -2.19
N ALA A 331 -56.70 13.06 -1.96
CA ALA A 331 -56.02 13.61 -0.77
C ALA A 331 -56.77 13.32 0.55
N LYS A 332 -58.08 13.07 0.50
CA LYS A 332 -58.86 12.63 1.68
C LYS A 332 -58.72 11.14 1.91
N GLU A 333 -58.83 10.31 0.88
CA GLU A 333 -58.62 8.86 0.95
C GLU A 333 -57.21 8.54 1.50
N ALA A 334 -56.18 9.25 1.01
CA ALA A 334 -54.81 9.15 1.53
C ALA A 334 -54.63 9.63 2.99
N SER A 335 -55.62 10.34 3.56
CA SER A 335 -55.63 10.75 4.98
C SER A 335 -56.45 9.83 5.88
N GLU A 336 -57.32 8.98 5.31
CA GLU A 336 -58.13 8.00 6.05
C GLU A 336 -57.42 6.63 6.17
N ASP A 337 -56.49 6.30 5.25
CA ASP A 337 -55.77 5.01 5.25
C ASP A 337 -54.64 4.92 6.31
N ASP A 338 -54.07 6.05 6.74
CA ASP A 338 -53.01 6.11 7.79
C ASP A 338 -53.57 5.94 9.23
N GLY A 339 -54.89 5.74 9.37
CA GLY A 339 -55.59 5.73 10.67
C GLY A 339 -55.91 4.35 11.26
N THR A 340 -55.57 3.23 10.60
CA THR A 340 -56.20 1.92 10.89
C THR A 340 -55.25 0.76 11.25
N GLU A 341 -54.07 1.03 11.83
CA GLU A 341 -53.33 -0.01 12.56
C GLU A 341 -52.82 0.47 13.93
N HIS A 342 -52.81 -0.46 14.90
CA HIS A 342 -52.28 -0.33 16.28
C HIS A 342 -53.13 0.47 17.28
N GLY A 343 -54.30 -0.06 17.62
CA GLY A 343 -54.85 0.13 18.97
C GLY A 343 -54.34 -0.96 19.92
N GLU A 344 -53.56 -0.60 20.95
CA GLU A 344 -53.65 -1.21 22.29
C GLU A 344 -52.81 -0.47 23.35
N THR A 345 -53.46 -0.11 24.48
CA THR A 345 -52.86 0.37 25.76
C THR A 345 -52.14 1.74 25.70
N VAL A 346 -52.29 2.69 26.62
CA VAL A 346 -52.66 2.67 28.05
C VAL A 346 -53.48 3.93 28.40
N GLU A 347 -54.53 3.80 29.22
CA GLU A 347 -55.12 4.95 29.94
C GLU A 347 -54.25 5.30 31.16
N ASP A 348 -53.86 6.56 31.34
CA ASP A 348 -54.08 7.23 32.64
C ASP A 348 -54.04 8.77 32.59
N SER A 349 -55.00 9.38 33.31
CA SER A 349 -54.90 10.65 34.03
C SER A 349 -54.37 11.95 33.37
N LEU A 350 -55.34 12.83 33.04
CA LEU A 350 -55.70 14.05 33.82
C LEU A 350 -55.63 15.42 33.09
N LEU A 351 -56.81 16.08 33.02
CA LEU A 351 -57.08 17.51 32.74
C LEU A 351 -56.68 18.04 31.33
N GLY A 352 -57.51 18.79 30.62
CA GLY A 352 -58.87 19.27 30.91
C GLY A 352 -59.23 20.48 30.03
N PHE A 353 -60.54 20.68 29.84
CA PHE A 353 -61.23 21.74 29.06
C PHE A 353 -61.65 21.41 27.63
N SER A 354 -62.97 21.36 27.46
CA SER A 354 -63.69 21.21 26.20
C SER A 354 -64.07 22.57 25.60
N ILE A 355 -63.92 22.67 24.28
CA ILE A 355 -64.84 23.33 23.33
C ILE A 355 -65.04 24.85 23.48
N GLU A 356 -64.52 25.62 22.51
CA GLU A 356 -65.41 26.26 21.52
C GLU A 356 -64.70 26.44 20.16
N GLU A 357 -65.48 26.52 19.10
CA GLU A 357 -65.11 26.17 17.72
C GLU A 357 -65.09 27.41 16.81
N SER A 358 -64.07 27.60 15.97
CA SER A 358 -64.08 28.59 14.89
C SER A 358 -63.06 28.30 13.79
N HIS A 359 -63.55 28.13 12.57
CA HIS A 359 -62.77 28.05 11.34
C HIS A 359 -61.94 29.31 11.07
N LEU A 360 -60.77 29.18 10.45
CA LEU A 360 -60.56 29.74 9.09
C LEU A 360 -59.30 29.20 8.41
N SER A 361 -59.44 28.81 7.15
CA SER A 361 -58.35 28.46 6.23
C SER A 361 -57.71 29.70 5.63
N GLN A 362 -56.38 29.69 5.41
CA GLN A 362 -55.78 30.44 4.30
C GLN A 362 -54.40 29.87 3.90
N SER A 363 -54.44 28.94 2.94
CA SER A 363 -53.40 28.78 1.93
C SER A 363 -53.62 29.81 0.80
N ILE A 364 -52.98 29.63 -0.36
CA ILE A 364 -52.99 30.49 -1.57
C ILE A 364 -52.10 31.74 -1.38
N HIS A 365 -50.96 31.93 -2.08
CA HIS A 365 -50.89 32.16 -3.53
C HIS A 365 -49.54 31.77 -4.15
N SER A 366 -49.58 30.78 -5.04
CA SER A 366 -48.92 30.88 -6.34
C SER A 366 -49.83 31.75 -7.23
N SER A 367 -49.28 32.68 -8.01
CA SER A 367 -50.05 33.43 -9.01
C SER A 367 -49.18 33.85 -10.19
N LEU A 368 -49.58 33.44 -11.39
CA LEU A 368 -49.05 33.85 -12.68
C LEU A 368 -49.79 35.09 -13.20
N HIS A 369 -49.09 36.01 -13.85
CA HIS A 369 -49.54 36.82 -14.99
C HIS A 369 -48.27 37.30 -15.72
N SER A 370 -47.99 37.08 -17.02
CA SER A 370 -48.81 37.13 -18.25
C SER A 370 -49.15 38.56 -18.71
N LEU A 371 -48.55 39.02 -19.82
CA LEU A 371 -49.26 39.31 -21.08
C LEU A 371 -48.31 39.68 -22.25
N ASP A 372 -48.84 39.58 -23.47
CA ASP A 372 -48.16 39.62 -24.78
C ASP A 372 -47.86 41.02 -25.36
N ALA A 373 -46.99 41.11 -26.39
CA ALA A 373 -47.43 41.27 -27.80
C ALA A 373 -46.33 41.70 -28.83
N ASP A 374 -46.33 40.99 -29.96
CA ASP A 374 -46.03 41.41 -31.35
C ASP A 374 -44.60 41.62 -31.94
N THR A 375 -44.57 41.40 -33.26
CA THR A 375 -43.45 41.09 -34.19
C THR A 375 -43.13 42.29 -35.13
N PRO A 376 -42.16 42.27 -36.12
CA PRO A 376 -41.49 41.15 -36.85
C PRO A 376 -39.93 41.28 -36.87
N SER A 377 -39.07 40.56 -37.63
CA SER A 377 -39.22 39.76 -38.88
C SER A 377 -38.16 38.63 -39.02
N ARG A 378 -38.21 37.86 -40.13
CA ARG A 378 -37.11 37.02 -40.69
C ARG A 378 -36.63 37.63 -42.03
N PRO A 379 -35.41 37.35 -42.54
CA PRO A 379 -34.95 36.02 -43.01
C PRO A 379 -33.55 35.60 -42.50
N ASP A 380 -33.32 34.35 -42.05
CA ASP A 380 -33.04 33.12 -42.82
C ASP A 380 -31.53 32.81 -42.94
N GLY A 381 -31.04 31.68 -42.38
CA GLY A 381 -29.65 31.23 -42.55
C GLY A 381 -28.99 30.47 -41.37
N SER A 382 -29.07 29.13 -41.40
CA SER A 382 -28.18 28.13 -40.76
C SER A 382 -27.87 28.16 -39.24
N ASP A 383 -28.26 27.05 -38.62
CA ASP A 383 -27.99 26.56 -37.26
C ASP A 383 -26.49 26.25 -36.99
N PRO A 384 -25.88 26.69 -35.86
CA PRO A 384 -24.51 26.36 -35.51
C PRO A 384 -24.36 25.76 -34.09
N TYR A 385 -24.60 24.44 -33.93
CA TYR A 385 -24.12 23.72 -32.73
C TYR A 385 -23.64 22.30 -33.06
N LYS A 386 -22.32 22.10 -33.06
CA LYS A 386 -21.71 20.77 -33.00
C LYS A 386 -20.31 20.76 -32.38
N ASP A 387 -20.14 19.83 -31.44
CA ASP A 387 -18.91 19.25 -30.89
C ASP A 387 -17.86 20.19 -30.27
N GLY A 388 -17.48 19.92 -29.00
CA GLY A 388 -16.41 20.70 -28.35
C GLY A 388 -16.14 20.48 -26.86
N LEU A 389 -16.44 19.31 -26.25
CA LEU A 389 -15.90 19.01 -24.90
C LEU A 389 -15.14 17.70 -24.81
N ARG A 390 -13.96 17.81 -24.18
CA ARG A 390 -12.80 16.92 -24.35
C ARG A 390 -12.88 15.67 -23.47
N ARG A 391 -12.22 14.62 -23.96
CA ARG A 391 -11.83 13.41 -23.20
C ARG A 391 -10.37 13.57 -22.79
N VAL A 392 -10.09 13.61 -21.48
CA VAL A 392 -8.76 13.40 -20.89
C VAL A 392 -8.78 11.95 -20.38
N GLN A 393 -8.15 11.00 -21.06
CA GLN A 393 -6.70 10.71 -21.11
C GLN A 393 -6.16 10.17 -19.77
N SER A 394 -6.21 8.85 -19.61
CA SER A 394 -5.19 8.08 -18.88
C SER A 394 -4.21 7.50 -19.90
N THR A 395 -2.93 7.46 -19.57
CA THR A 395 -1.86 7.05 -20.50
C THR A 395 -1.38 5.62 -20.24
N ASP A 396 -1.34 4.84 -21.31
CA ASP A 396 -0.99 3.41 -21.27
C ASP A 396 0.50 3.14 -21.48
N SER A 397 0.94 2.06 -20.82
CA SER A 397 1.88 1.04 -21.29
C SER A 397 3.04 1.39 -22.24
N LEU A 398 4.27 1.18 -21.73
CA LEU A 398 5.44 0.88 -22.57
C LEU A 398 5.30 -0.50 -23.21
N GLY A 399 5.37 -0.55 -24.53
CA GLY A 399 5.29 -1.80 -25.29
C GLY A 399 6.53 -2.69 -25.17
N SER A 400 6.31 -3.97 -24.89
CA SER A 400 7.15 -5.04 -25.40
C SER A 400 6.60 -5.50 -26.76
N SER A 401 7.47 -5.79 -27.73
CA SER A 401 7.07 -6.37 -29.01
C SER A 401 8.16 -7.30 -29.52
N GLY A 402 7.81 -8.57 -29.67
CA GLY A 402 8.72 -9.61 -30.13
C GLY A 402 9.02 -9.52 -31.63
N GLY A 403 10.03 -10.28 -32.05
CA GLY A 403 10.30 -10.56 -33.45
C GLY A 403 9.91 -12.00 -33.79
N ALA A 404 8.90 -12.17 -34.63
CA ALA A 404 8.59 -13.45 -35.26
C ALA A 404 8.84 -13.33 -36.78
N LEU A 405 9.55 -14.29 -37.36
CA LEU A 405 9.70 -14.42 -38.82
C LEU A 405 9.46 -15.86 -39.27
N GLN A 406 8.27 -16.03 -39.86
CA GLN A 406 7.77 -17.01 -40.85
C GLN A 406 8.03 -18.53 -40.73
N PRO A 407 7.02 -19.34 -41.13
CA PRO A 407 7.15 -20.79 -41.29
C PRO A 407 7.47 -21.22 -42.74
N HIS A 408 8.27 -22.28 -42.88
CA HIS A 408 8.19 -23.20 -44.01
C HIS A 408 8.36 -24.62 -43.45
N GLY A 409 7.42 -25.52 -43.75
CA GLY A 409 7.40 -26.86 -43.17
C GLY A 409 8.12 -27.92 -44.00
N LEU A 410 8.37 -29.09 -43.39
CA LEU A 410 8.23 -30.43 -43.98
C LEU A 410 8.56 -31.52 -42.94
N GLY A 411 7.90 -32.68 -43.04
CA GLY A 411 8.45 -33.98 -42.58
C GLY A 411 8.31 -34.34 -41.09
N GLY A 412 7.13 -34.85 -40.69
CA GLY A 412 6.89 -35.31 -39.31
C GLY A 412 7.44 -36.68 -38.94
N GLN A 413 6.99 -37.19 -37.78
CA GLN A 413 6.67 -38.61 -37.59
C GLN A 413 5.68 -38.81 -36.42
N ASN A 414 4.98 -39.94 -36.44
CA ASN A 414 3.83 -40.23 -35.57
C ASN A 414 4.22 -40.52 -34.11
N ASN A 415 3.29 -40.27 -33.18
CA ASN A 415 2.59 -41.38 -32.50
C ASN A 415 1.26 -40.97 -31.87
N LYS A 416 0.38 -41.97 -31.72
CA LYS A 416 -1.02 -41.89 -31.22
C LYS A 416 -0.99 -41.86 -29.66
N ALA A 417 -2.04 -41.46 -28.92
CA ALA A 417 -3.43 -41.84 -29.11
C ALA A 417 -4.47 -40.87 -28.48
N LYS A 418 -5.74 -41.18 -28.74
CA LYS A 418 -6.95 -40.50 -28.23
C LYS A 418 -7.32 -41.05 -26.84
N SER A 419 -8.00 -40.25 -26.02
CA SER A 419 -9.43 -40.44 -25.69
C SER A 419 -9.95 -39.37 -24.71
N ALA A 420 -11.26 -39.24 -24.62
CA ALA A 420 -11.98 -38.22 -23.84
C ALA A 420 -12.77 -38.85 -22.67
N SER A 421 -13.50 -37.99 -21.93
CA SER A 421 -14.53 -38.31 -20.91
C SER A 421 -14.02 -38.99 -19.62
N GLN A 422 -14.21 -38.44 -18.41
CA GLN A 422 -15.46 -38.10 -17.70
C GLN A 422 -16.14 -39.34 -17.10
N LEU A 423 -15.97 -39.57 -15.80
CA LEU A 423 -17.03 -39.93 -14.82
C LEU A 423 -16.47 -40.09 -13.39
N ASP A 424 -17.40 -40.17 -12.44
CA ASP A 424 -17.28 -40.16 -10.97
C ASP A 424 -17.48 -41.59 -10.38
N GLU A 425 -17.51 -41.66 -9.04
CA GLU A 425 -17.93 -42.77 -8.15
C GLU A 425 -16.93 -43.90 -7.80
N SER A 426 -16.56 -43.91 -6.51
CA SER A 426 -16.96 -44.89 -5.48
C SER A 426 -17.13 -46.38 -5.86
N ASP A 427 -16.56 -47.30 -5.06
CA ASP A 427 -17.29 -48.00 -3.96
C ASP A 427 -16.45 -49.16 -3.33
N PHE A 428 -16.89 -49.62 -2.15
CA PHE A 428 -16.66 -50.89 -1.39
C PHE A 428 -16.12 -50.75 0.05
N GLY A 429 -17.06 -50.69 1.00
CA GLY A 429 -16.90 -51.14 2.41
C GLY A 429 -17.16 -52.66 2.56
N PRO A 430 -17.87 -53.19 3.59
CA PRO A 430 -18.45 -52.51 4.77
C PRO A 430 -18.44 -53.29 6.14
N LEU A 431 -18.87 -52.61 7.22
CA LEU A 431 -19.49 -53.09 8.51
C LEU A 431 -18.73 -54.09 9.43
N VAL A 432 -18.79 -54.09 10.78
CA VAL A 432 -19.72 -53.60 11.86
C VAL A 432 -18.86 -53.15 13.08
N GLY A 433 -19.23 -52.33 14.09
CA GLY A 433 -20.45 -51.58 14.45
C GLY A 433 -20.84 -51.71 15.96
N ALA A 434 -21.52 -50.70 16.54
CA ALA A 434 -22.05 -50.59 17.93
C ALA A 434 -21.01 -50.46 19.10
N ASP A 435 -21.22 -49.68 20.18
CA ASP A 435 -22.34 -48.77 20.52
C ASP A 435 -22.00 -47.61 21.49
N CYS A 436 -22.95 -46.67 21.53
CA CYS A 436 -23.09 -45.39 22.24
C CYS A 436 -22.69 -45.23 23.73
N GLY A 437 -22.36 -43.98 24.12
CA GLY A 437 -22.40 -43.48 25.51
C GLY A 437 -21.50 -42.25 25.73
N GLY A 438 -21.98 -41.17 26.34
CA GLY A 438 -21.19 -39.93 26.45
C GLY A 438 -21.50 -39.03 27.66
N PHE A 439 -21.12 -37.77 27.50
CA PHE A 439 -21.29 -36.61 28.40
C PHE A 439 -20.25 -36.38 29.52
N ASP A 440 -19.78 -35.12 29.50
CA ASP A 440 -19.35 -34.25 30.59
C ASP A 440 -17.94 -34.26 31.25
N SER A 441 -17.46 -33.00 31.35
CA SER A 441 -16.66 -32.41 32.44
C SER A 441 -15.18 -32.79 32.68
N ARG A 442 -14.34 -31.78 32.42
CA ARG A 442 -13.57 -31.03 33.45
C ARG A 442 -12.08 -31.34 33.68
N ASP A 443 -11.31 -30.24 33.64
CA ASP A 443 -10.02 -29.92 34.27
C ASP A 443 -8.95 -31.02 34.39
N THR A 444 -7.99 -31.00 33.45
CA THR A 444 -6.70 -31.66 33.59
C THR A 444 -5.81 -30.94 34.62
N SER A 445 -5.69 -31.52 35.83
CA SER A 445 -4.68 -31.09 36.79
C SER A 445 -3.78 -32.24 37.22
N SER A 446 -2.49 -32.09 36.90
CA SER A 446 -1.30 -32.60 37.60
C SER A 446 -1.33 -34.01 38.22
N MET A 447 -0.51 -34.92 37.69
CA MET A 447 0.32 -35.79 38.54
C MET A 447 1.67 -36.14 37.90
N SER A 448 2.72 -35.89 38.67
CA SER A 448 4.10 -36.32 38.39
C SER A 448 4.31 -37.80 38.73
N SER A 449 5.52 -38.31 38.41
CA SER A 449 6.11 -39.57 38.89
C SER A 449 5.82 -40.82 38.05
N LEU A 450 6.80 -41.18 37.21
CA LEU A 450 6.96 -42.55 36.71
C LEU A 450 8.25 -43.16 37.27
N GLN A 451 8.11 -44.36 37.83
CA GLN A 451 9.19 -45.22 38.29
C GLN A 451 9.82 -46.01 37.10
N PRO A 452 11.01 -46.62 37.27
CA PRO A 452 11.74 -47.25 36.17
C PRO A 452 11.07 -48.54 35.65
N GLY A 453 11.09 -48.71 34.33
CA GLY A 453 10.50 -49.88 33.67
C GLY A 453 11.28 -51.19 33.90
N HIS A 454 10.56 -52.25 34.25
CA HIS A 454 11.07 -53.62 34.21
C HIS A 454 11.27 -54.09 32.76
N PHE A 455 12.49 -54.46 32.39
CA PHE A 455 12.74 -55.25 31.19
C PHE A 455 12.39 -56.72 31.46
N LEU A 456 11.50 -57.30 30.64
CA LEU A 456 11.23 -58.74 30.61
C LEU A 456 12.04 -59.38 29.48
N LEU A 457 12.82 -60.42 29.79
CA LEU A 457 13.58 -61.16 28.77
C LEU A 457 12.64 -62.00 27.89
N THR A 458 13.03 -62.20 26.63
CA THR A 458 12.27 -63.05 25.69
C THR A 458 12.43 -64.53 26.05
N LYS A 459 11.43 -65.37 25.72
CA LYS A 459 11.47 -66.83 26.01
C LYS A 459 12.73 -67.53 25.50
N ASP A 460 13.30 -67.08 24.38
CA ASP A 460 14.53 -67.65 23.82
C ASP A 460 15.79 -67.22 24.58
N GLN A 461 15.78 -66.05 25.23
CA GLN A 461 16.86 -65.59 26.11
C GLN A 461 16.85 -66.36 27.44
N GLU A 462 15.67 -66.63 28.03
CA GLU A 462 15.57 -67.52 29.19
C GLU A 462 16.02 -68.97 28.88
N LYS A 463 15.80 -69.42 27.63
CA LYS A 463 16.23 -70.74 27.16
C LYS A 463 17.74 -70.84 27.03
N ALA A 464 18.39 -69.78 26.50
CA ALA A 464 19.84 -69.72 26.37
C ALA A 464 20.58 -69.72 27.72
N ILE A 465 20.02 -69.08 28.76
CA ILE A 465 20.63 -69.02 30.10
C ILE A 465 20.50 -70.35 30.87
N LYS A 466 19.56 -71.24 30.47
CA LYS A 466 19.31 -72.54 31.13
C LYS A 466 19.91 -73.74 30.39
N ALA A 467 20.52 -73.55 29.23
CA ALA A 467 21.19 -74.63 28.51
C ALA A 467 22.55 -74.94 29.14
N MET A 468 22.74 -76.19 29.59
CA MET A 468 24.07 -76.69 29.99
C MET A 468 25.01 -76.64 28.78
N THR A 469 26.28 -76.27 28.99
CA THR A 469 27.29 -76.35 27.93
C THR A 469 27.68 -77.81 27.68
N PRO A 470 28.09 -78.21 26.46
CA PRO A 470 28.45 -79.60 26.16
C PRO A 470 29.52 -80.19 27.12
N GLU A 471 30.49 -79.39 27.55
CA GLU A 471 31.52 -79.80 28.52
C GLU A 471 30.94 -80.10 29.92
N GLN A 472 29.79 -79.53 30.29
CA GLN A 472 29.09 -79.82 31.55
C GLN A 472 28.26 -81.11 31.47
N GLU A 473 27.74 -81.49 30.30
CA GLU A 473 27.11 -82.81 30.11
C GLU A 473 28.15 -83.93 30.13
N GLU A 474 29.32 -83.75 29.48
CA GLU A 474 30.40 -84.74 29.50
C GLU A 474 30.96 -84.97 30.92
N THR A 475 31.16 -83.90 31.69
CA THR A 475 31.66 -84.02 33.08
C THR A 475 30.62 -84.62 34.04
N ALA A 476 29.32 -84.36 33.85
CA ALA A 476 28.26 -85.06 34.59
C ALA A 476 28.21 -86.56 34.26
N SER A 477 28.42 -86.95 33.00
CA SER A 477 28.45 -88.34 32.55
C SER A 477 29.67 -89.12 33.08
N LEU A 478 30.83 -88.45 33.17
CA LEU A 478 32.04 -89.02 33.79
C LEU A 478 31.90 -89.22 35.30
N LEU A 479 31.25 -88.29 36.02
CA LEU A 479 31.00 -88.43 37.46
C LEU A 479 29.96 -89.54 37.77
N SER A 480 28.95 -89.72 36.92
CA SER A 480 28.00 -90.84 36.98
C SER A 480 28.66 -92.22 36.79
N SER A 481 29.80 -92.26 36.09
CA SER A 481 30.56 -93.50 35.83
C SER A 481 31.44 -93.93 37.02
N ILE A 482 31.65 -93.08 38.02
CA ILE A 482 32.56 -93.32 39.16
C ILE A 482 31.82 -93.79 40.42
N SER A 483 30.49 -93.62 40.49
CA SER A 483 29.65 -94.00 41.65
C SER A 483 29.21 -95.47 41.71
N HIS A 484 29.64 -96.33 40.79
CA HIS A 484 29.21 -97.74 40.72
C HIS A 484 30.35 -98.77 40.81
N SER A 485 31.07 -98.81 41.94
CA SER A 485 31.67 -100.06 42.44
C SER A 485 31.93 -99.98 43.95
N ALA A 486 31.05 -100.58 44.75
CA ALA A 486 31.27 -100.81 46.17
C ALA A 486 31.70 -102.27 46.40
N ASP A 487 32.58 -102.47 47.38
CA ASP A 487 32.95 -103.74 48.03
C ASP A 487 33.25 -104.98 47.16
N THR A 488 34.54 -105.29 46.99
CA THR A 488 34.99 -106.70 47.13
C THR A 488 36.42 -106.78 47.68
N ALA A 489 36.69 -107.84 48.46
CA ALA A 489 37.84 -107.98 49.35
C ALA A 489 39.19 -108.30 48.67
N TYR A 490 40.27 -107.80 49.28
CA TYR A 490 41.56 -108.47 49.50
C TYR A 490 42.02 -109.55 48.46
N LEU A 491 42.24 -109.16 47.21
CA LEU A 491 43.17 -109.84 46.30
C LEU A 491 43.92 -108.81 45.43
N PRO A 492 45.25 -108.96 45.21
CA PRO A 492 45.96 -108.09 44.28
C PRO A 492 45.51 -108.37 42.83
N PRO A 493 45.15 -107.35 42.04
CA PRO A 493 44.83 -107.53 40.61
C PRO A 493 45.94 -108.26 39.85
N SER A 494 45.58 -109.23 39.03
CA SER A 494 46.49 -109.99 38.18
C SER A 494 47.18 -109.09 37.14
N GLY A 495 48.43 -108.71 37.40
CA GLY A 495 49.20 -107.79 36.55
C GLY A 495 50.50 -107.26 37.18
N TYR A 496 50.69 -107.40 38.50
CA TYR A 496 51.92 -106.99 39.17
C TYR A 496 53.12 -107.89 38.84
N ARG A 497 53.84 -107.53 37.78
CA ARG A 497 55.24 -107.96 37.60
C ARG A 497 56.07 -107.29 38.70
N LEU A 498 56.87 -108.08 39.43
CA LEU A 498 57.90 -107.54 40.32
C LEU A 498 58.90 -106.73 39.48
N VAL A 499 58.82 -105.42 39.63
CA VAL A 499 59.65 -104.44 38.92
C VAL A 499 61.06 -104.53 39.51
N SER A 500 62.07 -104.84 38.68
CA SER A 500 63.46 -104.88 39.14
C SER A 500 63.92 -103.48 39.59
N GLU A 501 64.93 -103.39 40.44
CA GLU A 501 65.37 -102.09 41.00
C GLU A 501 65.80 -101.09 39.91
N SER A 502 66.33 -101.57 38.79
CA SER A 502 66.61 -100.77 37.59
C SER A 502 65.33 -100.30 36.88
N GLU A 503 64.34 -101.19 36.67
CA GLU A 503 63.05 -100.82 36.10
C GLU A 503 62.26 -99.87 37.02
N TRP A 504 62.40 -99.99 38.35
CA TRP A 504 61.74 -99.13 39.34
C TRP A 504 62.36 -97.73 39.37
N ASN A 505 63.70 -97.66 39.30
CA ASN A 505 64.40 -96.39 39.12
C ASN A 505 64.05 -95.75 37.77
N LEU A 506 63.90 -96.53 36.69
CA LEU A 506 63.42 -96.02 35.40
C LEU A 506 61.97 -95.55 35.47
N LEU A 507 61.09 -96.26 36.19
CA LEU A 507 59.70 -95.86 36.40
C LEU A 507 59.60 -94.59 37.25
N GLN A 508 60.45 -94.43 38.28
CA GLN A 508 60.57 -93.18 39.03
C GLN A 508 61.15 -92.05 38.20
N GLN A 509 62.12 -92.32 37.32
CA GLN A 509 62.68 -91.36 36.38
C GLN A 509 61.58 -90.89 35.42
N GLU A 510 60.77 -91.82 34.89
CA GLU A 510 59.63 -91.51 34.02
C GLU A 510 58.45 -90.85 34.76
N LEU A 511 58.18 -91.18 36.02
CA LEU A 511 57.23 -90.42 36.87
C LEU A 511 57.73 -89.00 37.14
N LYS A 512 59.03 -88.81 37.39
CA LYS A 512 59.66 -87.48 37.51
C LYS A 512 59.69 -86.75 36.16
N ASN A 513 59.78 -87.45 35.02
CA ASN A 513 59.73 -86.85 33.68
C ASN A 513 58.29 -86.50 33.27
N ALA A 514 57.32 -87.36 33.57
CA ALA A 514 55.90 -87.12 33.38
C ALA A 514 55.41 -85.98 34.28
N GLY A 515 55.79 -85.95 35.56
CA GLY A 515 55.55 -84.83 36.47
C GLY A 515 56.19 -83.52 35.96
N ARG A 516 57.40 -83.57 35.40
CA ARG A 516 58.05 -82.41 34.74
C ARG A 516 57.44 -82.00 33.40
N LYS A 517 56.64 -82.86 32.76
CA LYS A 517 55.88 -82.58 31.52
C LYS A 517 54.46 -82.06 31.84
N LEU A 518 53.76 -82.69 32.79
CA LEU A 518 52.41 -82.32 33.25
C LEU A 518 52.40 -81.05 34.12
N GLY A 519 53.49 -80.76 34.84
CA GLY A 519 53.65 -79.54 35.62
C GLY A 519 54.02 -78.29 34.80
N ARG A 520 54.20 -78.41 33.48
CA ARG A 520 54.38 -77.27 32.57
C ARG A 520 53.02 -76.86 32.01
N ARG A 521 52.73 -75.55 32.05
CA ARG A 521 51.55 -75.00 31.38
C ARG A 521 51.66 -75.35 29.88
N CYS A 522 50.56 -75.82 29.28
CA CYS A 522 50.53 -76.09 27.85
C CYS A 522 50.69 -74.77 27.07
N ASP A 523 51.73 -74.67 26.25
CA ASP A 523 52.04 -73.44 25.50
C ASP A 523 50.90 -73.05 24.55
N MET A 524 50.19 -74.03 23.96
CA MET A 524 49.00 -73.79 23.14
C MET A 524 47.84 -73.23 23.96
N CYS A 525 47.55 -73.80 25.13
CA CYS A 525 46.50 -73.28 26.02
C CYS A 525 46.85 -71.86 26.50
N SER A 526 48.13 -71.59 26.84
CA SER A 526 48.56 -70.24 27.22
C SER A 526 48.52 -69.24 26.06
N ASN A 527 48.69 -69.70 24.81
CA ASN A 527 48.51 -68.86 23.63
C ASN A 527 47.03 -68.52 23.42
N TYR A 528 46.13 -69.50 23.45
CA TYR A 528 44.69 -69.26 23.37
C TYR A 528 44.14 -68.44 24.54
N GLU A 529 44.66 -68.63 25.76
CA GLU A 529 44.34 -67.80 26.93
C GLU A 529 44.72 -66.32 26.69
N LYS A 530 45.92 -66.06 26.15
CA LYS A 530 46.34 -64.70 25.76
C LYS A 530 45.50 -64.12 24.62
N GLN A 531 45.18 -64.90 23.59
CA GLN A 531 44.31 -64.46 22.50
C GLN A 531 42.90 -64.11 23.01
N LEU A 532 42.34 -64.94 23.90
CA LEU A 532 41.04 -64.68 24.52
C LEU A 532 41.07 -63.42 25.39
N GLN A 533 42.13 -63.20 26.18
CA GLN A 533 42.32 -61.97 26.96
C GLN A 533 42.40 -60.73 26.07
N VAL A 534 43.09 -60.81 24.91
CA VAL A 534 43.13 -59.70 23.92
C VAL A 534 41.75 -59.44 23.33
N ILE A 535 41.00 -60.49 22.95
CA ILE A 535 39.64 -60.35 22.40
C ILE A 535 38.68 -59.78 23.47
N GLN A 536 38.77 -60.22 24.72
CA GLN A 536 37.99 -59.67 25.84
C GLN A 536 38.33 -58.21 26.13
N GLY A 537 39.61 -57.82 26.00
CA GLY A 537 40.02 -56.41 26.05
C GLY A 537 39.38 -55.57 24.94
N GLN A 538 39.41 -56.06 23.70
CA GLN A 538 38.79 -55.41 22.54
C GLN A 538 37.24 -55.34 22.66
N GLU A 539 36.61 -56.37 23.24
CA GLU A 539 35.17 -56.37 23.55
C GLU A 539 34.82 -55.32 24.63
N ALA A 540 35.67 -55.17 25.65
CA ALA A 540 35.49 -54.14 26.68
C ALA A 540 35.65 -52.73 26.11
N GLU A 541 36.71 -52.49 25.32
CA GLU A 541 36.96 -51.21 24.64
C GLU A 541 35.80 -50.84 23.70
N THR A 542 35.33 -51.78 22.87
CA THR A 542 34.18 -51.54 21.98
C THR A 542 32.87 -51.33 22.74
N ARG A 543 32.64 -52.04 23.85
CA ARG A 543 31.48 -51.79 24.74
C ARG A 543 31.53 -50.38 25.33
N ASP A 544 32.68 -49.88 25.74
CA ASP A 544 32.83 -48.52 26.28
C ASP A 544 32.75 -47.45 25.20
N GLN A 545 33.25 -47.72 23.99
CA GLN A 545 33.04 -46.91 22.79
C GLN A 545 31.53 -46.75 22.50
N VAL A 546 30.76 -47.85 22.56
CA VAL A 546 29.30 -47.84 22.39
C VAL A 546 28.60 -47.06 23.49
N LYS A 547 28.98 -47.22 24.77
CA LYS A 547 28.42 -46.40 25.87
C LYS A 547 28.68 -44.91 25.62
N LYS A 548 29.88 -44.53 25.19
CA LYS A 548 30.23 -43.14 24.88
C LYS A 548 29.39 -42.58 23.72
N LEU A 549 29.25 -43.35 22.64
CA LEU A 549 28.38 -42.98 21.51
C LEU A 549 26.91 -42.84 21.94
N GLN A 550 26.39 -43.76 22.76
CA GLN A 550 25.03 -43.68 23.31
C GLN A 550 24.83 -42.49 24.26
N ALA A 551 25.85 -42.07 25.01
CA ALA A 551 25.79 -40.89 25.86
C ALA A 551 25.76 -39.60 25.01
N MET A 552 26.64 -39.50 24.01
CA MET A 552 26.66 -38.37 23.08
C MET A 552 25.36 -38.28 22.26
N LEU A 553 24.79 -39.42 21.83
CA LEU A 553 23.50 -39.45 21.12
C LEU A 553 22.34 -38.96 22.00
N ARG A 554 22.29 -39.37 23.27
CA ARG A 554 21.30 -38.82 24.23
C ARG A 554 21.47 -37.32 24.40
N GLN A 555 22.69 -36.85 24.66
CA GLN A 555 22.96 -35.41 24.81
C GLN A 555 22.57 -34.60 23.57
N ALA A 556 22.80 -35.15 22.37
CA ALA A 556 22.39 -34.53 21.11
C ALA A 556 20.86 -34.51 20.93
N ASN A 557 20.16 -35.58 21.29
CA ASN A 557 18.70 -35.63 21.27
C ASN A 557 18.08 -34.65 22.29
N ASP A 558 18.58 -34.63 23.53
CA ASP A 558 18.10 -33.70 24.56
C ASP A 558 18.33 -32.23 24.14
N GLN A 559 19.43 -31.96 23.41
CA GLN A 559 19.69 -30.63 22.86
C GLN A 559 18.75 -30.30 21.70
N LEU A 560 18.49 -31.26 20.81
CA LEU A 560 17.53 -31.09 19.72
C LEU A 560 16.13 -30.78 20.27
N GLU A 561 15.67 -31.51 21.28
CA GLU A 561 14.38 -31.30 21.95
C GLU A 561 14.28 -29.90 22.58
N ARG A 562 15.33 -29.43 23.28
CA ARG A 562 15.38 -28.03 23.77
C ARG A 562 15.26 -27.03 22.63
N THR A 563 16.07 -27.17 21.57
CA THR A 563 16.02 -26.23 20.44
C THR A 563 14.70 -26.28 19.68
N MET A 564 14.01 -27.42 19.66
CA MET A 564 12.67 -27.54 19.07
C MET A 564 11.62 -26.81 19.91
N ASN A 565 11.68 -26.93 21.24
CA ASN A 565 10.79 -26.21 22.15
C ASN A 565 11.05 -24.68 22.10
N GLU A 566 12.31 -24.25 22.16
CA GLU A 566 12.70 -22.84 21.99
C GLU A 566 12.22 -22.27 20.66
N ARG A 567 12.31 -23.06 19.57
CA ARG A 567 11.79 -22.66 18.25
C ARG A 567 10.27 -22.52 18.25
N GLN A 568 9.55 -23.44 18.90
CA GLN A 568 8.09 -23.40 19.02
C GLN A 568 7.63 -22.18 19.83
N GLU A 569 8.27 -21.90 20.97
CA GLU A 569 7.98 -20.72 21.80
C GLU A 569 8.21 -19.41 21.02
N LEU A 570 9.26 -19.33 20.20
CA LEU A 570 9.52 -18.19 19.32
C LEU A 570 8.49 -18.09 18.17
N GLU A 571 8.09 -19.20 17.56
CA GLU A 571 7.03 -19.24 16.54
C GLU A 571 5.68 -18.74 17.11
N ASP A 572 5.30 -19.21 18.29
CA ASP A 572 4.07 -18.80 18.97
C ASP A 572 4.13 -17.33 19.43
N SER A 573 5.28 -16.85 19.91
CA SER A 573 5.48 -15.44 20.26
C SER A 573 5.39 -14.51 19.05
N VAL A 574 6.02 -14.88 17.92
CA VAL A 574 5.93 -14.13 16.66
C VAL A 574 4.49 -14.14 16.13
N LYS A 575 3.80 -15.28 16.22
CA LYS A 575 2.39 -15.40 15.83
C LYS A 575 1.49 -14.48 16.66
N GLN A 576 1.62 -14.49 18.00
CA GLN A 576 0.88 -13.59 18.87
C GLN A 576 1.18 -12.12 18.54
N ALA A 577 2.45 -11.74 18.37
CA ALA A 577 2.82 -10.38 18.00
C ALA A 577 2.21 -9.96 16.64
N ASN A 578 2.15 -10.86 15.66
CA ASN A 578 1.51 -10.61 14.37
C ASN A 578 -0.02 -10.45 14.51
N GLU A 579 -0.68 -11.26 15.33
CA GLU A 579 -2.11 -11.14 15.64
C GLU A 579 -2.43 -9.80 16.34
N GLU A 580 -1.63 -9.41 17.34
CA GLU A 580 -1.78 -8.13 18.05
C GLU A 580 -1.53 -6.91 17.14
N THR A 581 -0.52 -6.95 16.28
CA THR A 581 -0.27 -5.86 15.32
C THR A 581 -1.37 -5.80 14.26
N THR A 582 -1.89 -6.94 13.81
CA THR A 582 -3.04 -6.99 12.87
C THR A 582 -4.31 -6.42 13.50
N ALA A 583 -4.57 -6.70 14.77
CA ALA A 583 -5.67 -6.08 15.53
C ALA A 583 -5.51 -4.55 15.65
N LYS A 584 -4.33 -4.07 16.06
CA LYS A 584 -3.99 -2.63 16.15
C LYS A 584 -4.12 -1.92 14.81
N ILE A 585 -3.67 -2.55 13.71
CA ILE A 585 -3.82 -2.02 12.34
C ILE A 585 -5.30 -1.93 11.96
N SER A 586 -6.12 -2.90 12.35
CA SER A 586 -7.56 -2.91 12.05
C SER A 586 -8.31 -1.81 12.81
N GLU A 587 -7.99 -1.60 14.09
CA GLU A 587 -8.53 -0.49 14.90
C GLU A 587 -8.12 0.88 14.33
N LEU A 588 -6.86 1.06 13.94
CA LEU A 588 -6.38 2.29 13.32
C LEU A 588 -7.05 2.56 11.96
N LYS A 589 -7.26 1.52 11.13
CA LYS A 589 -8.02 1.64 9.88
C LYS A 589 -9.46 2.08 10.11
N GLN A 590 -10.14 1.51 11.11
CA GLN A 590 -11.50 1.94 11.47
C GLN A 590 -11.52 3.42 11.89
N LYS A 591 -10.60 3.85 12.76
CA LYS A 591 -10.51 5.26 13.20
C LYS A 591 -10.21 6.22 12.05
N VAL A 592 -9.41 5.81 11.06
CA VAL A 592 -9.18 6.58 9.83
C VAL A 592 -10.47 6.70 9.02
N GLN A 593 -11.18 5.59 8.77
CA GLN A 593 -12.44 5.59 8.02
C GLN A 593 -13.53 6.44 8.70
N GLU A 594 -13.65 6.36 10.03
CA GLU A 594 -14.54 7.20 10.83
C GLU A 594 -14.17 8.69 10.67
N SER A 595 -12.88 9.02 10.77
CA SER A 595 -12.38 10.39 10.59
C SER A 595 -12.61 10.94 9.19
N GLU A 596 -12.40 10.13 8.15
CA GLU A 596 -12.68 10.48 6.75
C GLU A 596 -14.18 10.75 6.51
N SER A 597 -15.05 9.93 7.10
CA SER A 597 -16.51 10.14 7.03
C SER A 597 -16.95 11.43 7.72
N LEU A 598 -16.35 11.77 8.86
CA LEU A 598 -16.60 13.01 9.59
C LEU A 598 -16.13 14.24 8.80
N VAL A 599 -14.91 14.19 8.23
CA VAL A 599 -14.38 15.27 7.38
C VAL A 599 -15.27 15.50 6.15
N SER A 600 -15.74 14.43 5.49
CA SER A 600 -16.68 14.53 4.36
C SER A 600 -17.99 15.21 4.77
N THR A 601 -18.56 14.82 5.91
CA THR A 601 -19.79 15.42 6.47
C THR A 601 -19.61 16.89 6.81
N LEU A 602 -18.50 17.26 7.46
CA LEU A 602 -18.14 18.65 7.78
C LEU A 602 -17.93 19.48 6.51
N GLN A 603 -17.29 18.93 5.47
CA GLN A 603 -17.09 19.61 4.19
C GLN A 603 -18.43 19.85 3.46
N GLN A 604 -19.37 18.91 3.53
CA GLN A 604 -20.73 19.08 3.00
C GLN A 604 -21.51 20.14 3.79
N ALA A 605 -21.45 20.10 5.12
CA ALA A 605 -22.10 21.08 6.00
C ALA A 605 -21.55 22.50 5.79
N PHE A 606 -20.23 22.66 5.70
CA PHE A 606 -19.60 23.95 5.35
C PHE A 606 -20.03 24.45 3.97
N SER A 607 -20.12 23.55 2.98
CA SER A 607 -20.57 23.89 1.63
C SER A 607 -22.04 24.32 1.58
N GLN A 608 -22.89 23.74 2.45
CA GLN A 608 -24.28 24.19 2.63
C GLN A 608 -24.35 25.55 3.35
N ALA A 609 -23.63 25.71 4.46
CA ALA A 609 -23.58 26.97 5.20
C ALA A 609 -23.11 28.13 4.31
N LYS A 610 -22.06 27.91 3.51
CA LYS A 610 -21.58 28.88 2.51
C LYS A 610 -22.68 29.29 1.52
N ARG A 611 -23.43 28.33 0.96
CA ARG A 611 -24.53 28.62 0.03
C ARG A 611 -25.64 29.43 0.72
N ASN A 612 -26.08 29.01 1.91
CA ASN A 612 -27.07 29.74 2.70
C ASN A 612 -26.63 31.21 2.97
N THR A 613 -25.37 31.44 3.33
CA THR A 613 -24.85 32.80 3.54
C THR A 613 -24.75 33.61 2.23
N GLN A 614 -24.43 32.97 1.10
CA GLN A 614 -24.43 33.61 -0.22
C GLN A 614 -25.85 34.02 -0.63
N GLU A 615 -26.86 33.17 -0.38
CA GLU A 615 -28.27 33.46 -0.61
C GLU A 615 -28.76 34.62 0.27
N GLN A 616 -28.45 34.60 1.57
CA GLN A 616 -28.76 35.72 2.49
C GLN A 616 -28.09 37.02 2.03
N MET A 617 -26.84 36.98 1.58
CA MET A 617 -26.12 38.14 1.06
C MET A 617 -26.77 38.67 -0.23
N ALA A 618 -27.27 37.80 -1.11
CA ALA A 618 -28.00 38.21 -2.32
C ALA A 618 -29.30 38.96 -1.98
N VAL A 619 -30.08 38.46 -1.01
CA VAL A 619 -31.30 39.14 -0.52
C VAL A 619 -30.98 40.50 0.11
N LEU A 620 -29.89 40.60 0.87
CA LEU A 620 -29.43 41.88 1.44
C LEU A 620 -28.95 42.88 0.37
N LEU A 621 -28.31 42.40 -0.70
CA LEU A 621 -27.94 43.25 -1.84
C LEU A 621 -29.17 43.75 -2.60
N GLN A 622 -30.13 42.87 -2.90
CA GLN A 622 -31.37 43.22 -3.60
C GLN A 622 -32.22 44.22 -2.80
N SER A 623 -32.36 44.02 -1.48
CA SER A 623 -33.10 44.96 -0.62
C SER A 623 -32.37 46.31 -0.48
N ARG A 624 -31.03 46.33 -0.43
CA ARG A 624 -30.25 47.57 -0.51
C ARG A 624 -30.50 48.30 -1.84
N GLU A 625 -30.54 47.60 -2.95
CA GLU A 625 -30.79 48.17 -4.29
C GLU A 625 -32.18 48.78 -4.36
N GLN A 626 -33.22 48.06 -3.94
CA GLN A 626 -34.60 48.57 -3.84
C GLN A 626 -34.70 49.85 -2.97
N VAL A 627 -34.04 49.87 -1.80
CA VAL A 627 -34.00 51.07 -0.95
C VAL A 627 -33.25 52.22 -1.62
N THR A 628 -32.23 51.93 -2.41
CA THR A 628 -31.46 52.94 -3.17
C THR A 628 -32.30 53.52 -4.32
N GLU A 629 -33.06 52.67 -5.03
CA GLU A 629 -34.00 53.09 -6.09
C GLU A 629 -35.14 53.95 -5.53
N GLU A 630 -35.73 53.56 -4.40
CA GLU A 630 -36.75 54.32 -3.71
C GLU A 630 -36.22 55.67 -3.20
N LEU A 631 -35.01 55.71 -2.64
CA LEU A 631 -34.34 56.96 -2.27
C LEU A 631 -34.13 57.86 -3.50
N ASN A 632 -33.64 57.30 -4.61
CA ASN A 632 -33.44 58.02 -5.87
C ASN A 632 -34.76 58.49 -6.51
N ARG A 633 -35.87 57.77 -6.31
CA ARG A 633 -37.22 58.22 -6.72
C ARG A 633 -37.66 59.41 -5.89
N LEU A 634 -37.65 59.27 -4.56
CA LEU A 634 -38.02 60.35 -3.64
C LEU A 634 -37.15 61.59 -3.81
N GLN A 635 -35.87 61.44 -4.13
CA GLN A 635 -34.96 62.54 -4.40
C GLN A 635 -35.33 63.28 -5.71
N ARG A 636 -35.63 62.56 -6.80
CA ARG A 636 -36.15 63.16 -8.04
C ARG A 636 -37.50 63.86 -7.83
N ASP A 637 -38.41 63.27 -7.06
CA ASP A 637 -39.71 63.87 -6.75
C ASP A 637 -39.53 65.17 -5.93
N ASN A 638 -38.61 65.18 -4.97
CA ASN A 638 -38.28 66.35 -4.17
C ASN A 638 -37.62 67.46 -5.01
N GLU A 639 -36.68 67.11 -5.91
CA GLU A 639 -36.11 68.04 -6.88
C GLU A 639 -37.17 68.61 -7.85
N SER A 640 -38.11 67.78 -8.33
CA SER A 640 -39.25 68.22 -9.14
C SER A 640 -40.17 69.18 -8.38
N LEU A 641 -40.50 68.87 -7.12
CA LEU A 641 -41.33 69.72 -6.26
C LEU A 641 -40.62 71.03 -5.91
N GLN A 642 -39.33 71.01 -5.63
CA GLN A 642 -38.53 72.23 -5.43
C GLN A 642 -38.42 73.05 -6.71
N GLY A 643 -38.27 72.41 -7.88
CA GLY A 643 -38.31 73.06 -9.19
C GLY A 643 -39.66 73.76 -9.44
N LYS A 644 -40.77 73.05 -9.26
CA LYS A 644 -42.14 73.59 -9.35
C LYS A 644 -42.39 74.72 -8.36
N HIS A 645 -41.93 74.59 -7.11
CA HIS A 645 -42.06 75.65 -6.10
C HIS A 645 -41.23 76.89 -6.44
N ARG A 646 -39.98 76.72 -6.90
CA ARG A 646 -39.15 77.83 -7.41
C ARG A 646 -39.83 78.51 -8.59
N LEU A 647 -40.34 77.74 -9.56
CA LEU A 647 -41.05 78.28 -10.73
C LEU A 647 -42.30 79.07 -10.31
N HIS A 648 -43.10 78.54 -9.38
CA HIS A 648 -44.30 79.21 -8.85
C HIS A 648 -43.93 80.50 -8.11
N MET A 649 -42.88 80.50 -7.27
CA MET A 649 -42.39 81.70 -6.59
C MET A 649 -41.85 82.75 -7.58
N THR A 650 -41.15 82.32 -8.63
CA THR A 650 -40.67 83.23 -9.68
C THR A 650 -41.81 83.82 -10.52
N LEU A 651 -42.81 83.02 -10.89
CA LEU A 651 -44.01 83.50 -11.58
C LEU A 651 -44.79 84.49 -10.70
N GLN A 652 -44.97 84.18 -9.41
CA GLN A 652 -45.65 85.07 -8.47
C GLN A 652 -44.88 86.39 -8.23
N GLN A 653 -43.55 86.38 -8.28
CA GLN A 653 -42.73 87.60 -8.24
C GLN A 653 -42.74 88.38 -9.57
N GLN A 654 -43.03 87.74 -10.71
CA GLN A 654 -43.25 88.41 -11.99
C GLN A 654 -44.67 88.99 -12.13
N GLU A 655 -45.58 88.71 -11.19
CA GLU A 655 -46.99 89.16 -11.23
C GLU A 655 -47.27 90.49 -10.50
N ASP A 656 -46.25 91.26 -10.13
CA ASP A 656 -46.38 92.67 -9.72
C ASP A 656 -46.71 93.61 -10.91
N PHE A 657 -47.63 93.21 -11.80
CA PHE A 657 -48.13 94.04 -12.90
C PHE A 657 -49.62 93.79 -13.23
N HIS A 658 -50.48 94.73 -12.86
CA HIS A 658 -51.87 94.78 -13.35
C HIS A 658 -51.92 95.38 -14.78
N MET A 659 -52.01 94.53 -15.81
CA MET A 659 -52.14 94.94 -17.22
C MET A 659 -53.63 95.08 -17.66
N PRO A 660 -54.05 96.21 -18.26
CA PRO A 660 -55.43 96.38 -18.73
C PRO A 660 -55.62 96.06 -20.23
N ALA A 661 -56.05 94.83 -20.58
CA ALA A 661 -56.85 94.51 -21.78
C ALA A 661 -57.19 93.00 -21.88
N THR A 662 -58.47 92.66 -22.04
CA THR A 662 -59.00 91.28 -22.01
C THR A 662 -58.63 90.41 -23.22
N GLU A 663 -58.38 91.00 -24.38
CA GLU A 663 -58.10 90.27 -25.63
C GLU A 663 -56.62 89.89 -25.76
N LEU A 664 -55.72 90.81 -25.40
CA LEU A 664 -54.28 90.54 -25.31
C LEU A 664 -53.99 89.43 -24.28
N GLN A 665 -54.73 89.42 -23.17
CA GLN A 665 -54.61 88.40 -22.13
C GLN A 665 -54.87 86.98 -22.68
N LYS A 666 -55.91 86.80 -23.52
CA LYS A 666 -56.20 85.50 -24.14
C LYS A 666 -55.11 85.05 -25.10
N LEU A 667 -54.57 85.96 -25.90
CA LEU A 667 -53.50 85.64 -26.86
C LEU A 667 -52.19 85.29 -26.15
N VAL A 668 -51.84 85.99 -25.06
CA VAL A 668 -50.67 85.66 -24.24
C VAL A 668 -50.85 84.34 -23.48
N LEU A 669 -52.06 84.01 -23.02
CA LEU A 669 -52.36 82.71 -22.43
C LEU A 669 -52.23 81.57 -23.45
N LEU A 670 -52.79 81.72 -24.65
CA LEU A 670 -52.61 80.76 -25.75
C LEU A 670 -51.14 80.56 -26.09
N TYR A 671 -50.36 81.62 -26.28
CA TYR A 671 -48.92 81.47 -26.55
C TYR A 671 -48.15 80.84 -25.38
N ARG A 672 -48.56 81.04 -24.12
CA ARG A 672 -47.98 80.33 -22.97
C ARG A 672 -48.34 78.84 -22.98
N GLU A 673 -49.58 78.51 -23.32
CA GLU A 673 -50.09 77.14 -23.42
C GLU A 673 -49.40 76.38 -24.57
N ASP A 674 -49.21 77.03 -25.72
CA ASP A 674 -48.43 76.54 -26.86
C ASP A 674 -46.95 76.34 -26.50
N ILE A 675 -46.31 77.29 -25.80
CA ILE A 675 -44.92 77.17 -25.35
C ILE A 675 -44.77 76.00 -24.36
N VAL A 676 -45.68 75.87 -23.39
CA VAL A 676 -45.67 74.75 -22.43
C VAL A 676 -45.86 73.41 -23.15
N SER A 677 -46.81 73.33 -24.09
CA SER A 677 -47.04 72.13 -24.91
C SER A 677 -45.83 71.77 -25.79
N ALA A 678 -45.13 72.77 -26.34
CA ALA A 678 -43.90 72.56 -27.10
C ALA A 678 -42.73 72.13 -26.20
N CYS A 679 -42.61 72.68 -24.99
CA CYS A 679 -41.59 72.29 -24.02
C CYS A 679 -41.81 70.85 -23.53
N THR A 680 -43.04 70.45 -23.15
CA THR A 680 -43.31 69.07 -22.72
C THR A 680 -43.12 68.06 -23.85
N ALA A 681 -43.49 68.42 -25.09
CA ALA A 681 -43.19 67.59 -26.25
C ALA A 681 -41.68 67.43 -26.50
N ALA A 682 -40.88 68.47 -26.26
CA ALA A 682 -39.42 68.42 -26.36
C ALA A 682 -38.79 67.59 -25.22
N GLU A 683 -39.27 67.75 -23.98
CA GLU A 683 -38.83 66.97 -22.81
C GLU A 683 -39.09 65.47 -23.01
N HIS A 684 -40.30 65.09 -23.45
CA HIS A 684 -40.61 63.69 -23.77
C HIS A 684 -39.77 63.12 -24.93
N LEU A 685 -39.42 63.94 -25.93
CA LEU A 685 -38.52 63.52 -26.99
C LEU A 685 -37.09 63.32 -26.45
N GLU A 686 -36.62 64.19 -25.55
CA GLU A 686 -35.31 64.06 -24.91
C GLU A 686 -35.24 62.83 -23.99
N GLU A 687 -36.28 62.55 -23.22
CA GLU A 687 -36.40 61.33 -22.41
C GLU A 687 -36.38 60.07 -23.28
N LYS A 688 -37.11 60.07 -24.41
CA LYS A 688 -37.11 58.95 -25.36
C LYS A 688 -35.72 58.71 -25.96
N LEU A 689 -35.02 59.78 -26.38
CA LEU A 689 -33.66 59.69 -26.91
C LEU A 689 -32.66 59.22 -25.85
N LYS A 690 -32.83 59.62 -24.57
CA LYS A 690 -32.01 59.11 -23.45
C LYS A 690 -32.22 57.62 -23.22
N ALA A 691 -33.46 57.13 -23.28
CA ALA A 691 -33.77 55.71 -23.17
C ALA A 691 -33.16 54.91 -24.34
N GLU A 692 -33.25 55.43 -25.56
CA GLU A 692 -32.66 54.81 -26.76
C GLU A 692 -31.12 54.76 -26.67
N ILE A 693 -30.47 55.82 -26.17
CA ILE A 693 -29.01 55.83 -25.91
C ILE A 693 -28.60 54.81 -24.84
N LEU A 694 -29.41 54.59 -23.80
CA LEU A 694 -29.13 53.58 -22.77
C LEU A 694 -29.28 52.16 -23.34
N PHE A 695 -30.38 51.89 -24.05
CA PHE A 695 -30.60 50.60 -24.71
C PHE A 695 -29.46 50.24 -25.67
N LEU A 696 -29.02 51.19 -26.51
CA LEU A 696 -27.89 50.97 -27.43
C LEU A 696 -26.56 50.74 -26.69
N LYS A 697 -26.36 51.34 -25.50
CA LYS A 697 -25.17 51.07 -24.67
C LYS A 697 -25.20 49.67 -24.05
N GLU A 698 -26.36 49.24 -23.53
CA GLU A 698 -26.54 47.90 -22.98
C GLU A 698 -26.36 46.84 -24.07
N GLN A 699 -26.91 47.08 -25.28
CA GLN A 699 -26.69 46.22 -26.43
C GLN A 699 -25.18 46.13 -26.80
N ILE A 700 -24.48 47.26 -26.89
CA ILE A 700 -23.04 47.29 -27.18
C ILE A 700 -22.24 46.56 -26.08
N GLN A 701 -22.60 46.68 -24.80
CA GLN A 701 -21.96 45.96 -23.71
C GLN A 701 -22.21 44.45 -23.77
N ALA A 702 -23.44 44.03 -24.12
CA ALA A 702 -23.76 42.62 -24.34
C ALA A 702 -22.98 42.04 -25.52
N GLU A 703 -22.90 42.77 -26.65
CA GLU A 703 -22.10 42.39 -27.82
C GLU A 703 -20.59 42.35 -27.50
N GLN A 704 -20.08 43.27 -26.68
CA GLN A 704 -18.69 43.25 -26.20
C GLN A 704 -18.40 42.03 -25.32
N CYS A 705 -19.26 41.74 -24.35
CA CYS A 705 -19.14 40.55 -23.50
C CYS A 705 -19.19 39.26 -24.35
N LEU A 706 -20.11 39.15 -25.30
CA LEU A 706 -20.17 38.01 -26.23
C LEU A 706 -18.90 37.89 -27.09
N LYS A 707 -18.35 39.01 -27.55
CA LYS A 707 -17.09 39.04 -28.30
C LYS A 707 -15.90 38.58 -27.45
N GLU A 708 -15.78 39.04 -26.21
CA GLU A 708 -14.73 38.63 -25.27
C GLU A 708 -14.80 37.13 -24.98
N ASN A 709 -15.99 36.59 -24.69
CA ASN A 709 -16.21 35.15 -24.51
C ASN A 709 -15.83 34.31 -25.75
N LEU A 710 -16.08 34.83 -26.96
CA LEU A 710 -15.67 34.18 -28.21
C LEU A 710 -14.16 34.25 -28.43
N GLU A 711 -13.51 35.37 -28.11
CA GLU A 711 -12.06 35.53 -28.18
C GLU A 711 -11.34 34.58 -27.20
N ASP A 712 -11.84 34.46 -25.96
CA ASP A 712 -11.35 33.50 -24.96
C ASP A 712 -11.52 32.04 -25.43
N THR A 713 -12.68 31.70 -26.01
CA THR A 713 -12.95 30.35 -26.54
C THR A 713 -11.99 30.00 -27.68
N LEU A 714 -11.81 30.91 -28.64
CA LEU A 714 -10.86 30.72 -29.75
C LEU A 714 -9.41 30.65 -29.26
N GLN A 715 -9.06 31.38 -28.20
CA GLN A 715 -7.73 31.30 -27.61
C GLN A 715 -7.47 29.94 -26.94
N LEU A 716 -8.45 29.39 -26.22
CA LEU A 716 -8.40 28.03 -25.66
C LEU A 716 -8.28 26.97 -26.77
N GLU A 717 -8.98 27.11 -27.90
CA GLU A 717 -8.83 26.22 -29.06
C GLU A 717 -7.43 26.29 -29.68
N ILE A 718 -6.87 27.49 -29.81
CA ILE A 718 -5.50 27.71 -30.30
C ILE A 718 -4.46 27.10 -29.36
N GLU A 719 -4.68 27.19 -28.05
CA GLU A 719 -3.81 26.56 -27.03
C GLU A 719 -3.91 25.03 -27.09
N GLY A 720 -5.11 24.47 -27.14
CA GLY A 720 -5.32 23.02 -27.33
C GLY A 720 -4.68 22.48 -28.61
N CYS A 721 -4.79 23.20 -29.73
CA CYS A 721 -4.10 22.83 -30.97
C CYS A 721 -2.56 22.84 -30.84
N LYS A 722 -1.99 23.77 -30.06
CA LYS A 722 -0.53 23.81 -29.81
C LYS A 722 -0.09 22.64 -28.94
N GLU A 723 -0.89 22.26 -27.94
CA GLU A 723 -0.63 21.09 -27.10
C GLU A 723 -0.68 19.80 -27.92
N GLU A 724 -1.72 19.61 -28.74
CA GLU A 724 -1.87 18.46 -29.64
C GLU A 724 -0.70 18.33 -30.64
N ILE A 725 -0.22 19.46 -31.20
CA ILE A 725 1.01 19.49 -32.02
C ILE A 725 2.25 19.13 -31.19
N GLY A 726 2.33 19.58 -29.94
CA GLY A 726 3.41 19.26 -29.01
C GLY A 726 3.48 17.78 -28.64
N GLU A 727 2.32 17.17 -28.35
CA GLU A 727 2.16 15.72 -28.14
C GLU A 727 2.55 14.93 -29.39
N TRP A 728 2.03 15.31 -30.56
CA TRP A 728 2.34 14.63 -31.83
C TRP A 728 3.84 14.71 -32.20
N ILE A 729 4.49 15.84 -31.94
CA ILE A 729 5.95 15.98 -32.09
C ILE A 729 6.67 15.11 -31.07
N ALA A 730 6.22 15.04 -29.81
CA ALA A 730 6.82 14.17 -28.81
C ALA A 730 6.73 12.68 -29.20
N ASP A 731 5.55 12.24 -29.66
CA ASP A 731 5.24 10.85 -30.01
C ASP A 731 5.92 10.38 -31.28
N ILE A 732 6.19 11.26 -32.25
CA ILE A 732 6.95 10.87 -33.46
C ILE A 732 8.45 11.04 -33.23
N MET A 733 8.87 12.18 -32.68
CA MET A 733 10.29 12.55 -32.65
C MET A 733 11.08 11.78 -31.58
N LYS A 734 10.52 11.55 -30.38
CA LYS A 734 11.20 10.79 -29.32
C LYS A 734 11.51 9.35 -29.73
N PRO A 735 10.57 8.50 -30.21
CA PRO A 735 10.89 7.13 -30.59
C PRO A 735 11.78 7.04 -31.83
N LEU A 736 11.72 7.99 -32.77
CA LEU A 736 12.69 8.06 -33.87
C LEU A 736 14.11 8.32 -33.36
N PHE A 737 14.29 9.24 -32.41
CA PHE A 737 15.60 9.48 -31.79
C PHE A 737 16.08 8.28 -30.95
N THR A 738 15.24 7.64 -30.14
CA THR A 738 15.65 6.48 -29.34
C THR A 738 15.98 5.27 -30.24
N LYS A 739 15.19 5.01 -31.28
CA LYS A 739 15.46 3.94 -32.28
C LYS A 739 16.78 4.19 -33.01
N LYS A 740 17.05 5.44 -33.45
CA LYS A 740 18.31 5.80 -34.11
C LYS A 740 19.50 5.70 -33.16
N LYS A 741 19.35 6.11 -31.89
CA LYS A 741 20.37 5.96 -30.83
C LYS A 741 20.69 4.50 -30.54
N LYS A 742 19.66 3.64 -30.40
CA LYS A 742 19.83 2.19 -30.21
C LYS A 742 20.57 1.56 -31.40
N MET A 743 20.12 1.83 -32.63
CA MET A 743 20.79 1.32 -33.85
C MET A 743 22.27 1.74 -33.95
N CYS A 744 22.62 2.97 -33.53
CA CYS A 744 24.02 3.39 -33.47
C CYS A 744 24.82 2.64 -32.40
N LYS A 745 24.23 2.40 -31.22
CA LYS A 745 24.85 1.61 -30.13
C LYS A 745 25.07 0.16 -30.55
N ASP A 746 24.06 -0.47 -31.14
CA ASP A 746 24.14 -1.86 -31.61
C ASP A 746 25.20 -2.01 -32.72
N LYS A 747 25.30 -1.02 -33.63
CA LYS A 747 26.34 -0.98 -34.67
C LYS A 747 27.75 -0.79 -34.07
N ALA A 748 27.90 0.08 -33.06
CA ALA A 748 29.17 0.26 -32.37
C ALA A 748 29.62 -1.01 -31.62
N GLN A 749 28.69 -1.70 -30.95
CA GLN A 749 28.98 -2.98 -30.28
C GLN A 749 29.42 -4.07 -31.27
N ARG A 750 28.76 -4.19 -32.43
CA ARG A 750 29.18 -5.15 -33.47
C ARG A 750 30.58 -4.86 -33.99
N LEU A 751 30.87 -3.60 -34.32
CA LEU A 751 32.20 -3.18 -34.76
C LEU A 751 33.28 -3.41 -33.69
N GLN A 752 32.95 -3.24 -32.40
CA GLN A 752 33.85 -3.60 -31.31
C GLN A 752 34.10 -5.11 -31.27
N THR A 753 33.07 -5.95 -31.34
CA THR A 753 33.26 -7.42 -31.36
C THR A 753 34.02 -7.91 -32.60
N GLU A 754 33.81 -7.29 -33.76
CA GLU A 754 34.59 -7.60 -34.98
C GLU A 754 36.06 -7.18 -34.83
N LEU A 755 36.34 -6.05 -34.18
CA LEU A 755 37.69 -5.60 -33.87
C LEU A 755 38.36 -6.52 -32.85
N ASP A 756 37.69 -6.87 -31.75
CA ASP A 756 38.24 -7.74 -30.70
C ASP A 756 38.58 -9.14 -31.25
N VAL A 757 37.73 -9.69 -32.13
CA VAL A 757 37.99 -10.95 -32.84
C VAL A 757 39.17 -10.79 -33.82
N SER A 758 39.24 -9.67 -34.55
CA SER A 758 40.37 -9.40 -35.46
C SER A 758 41.70 -9.26 -34.73
N GLU A 759 41.72 -8.56 -33.59
CA GLU A 759 42.88 -8.47 -32.71
C GLU A 759 43.29 -9.84 -32.17
N GLN A 760 42.32 -10.64 -31.70
CA GLN A 760 42.61 -11.97 -31.18
C GLN A 760 43.24 -12.88 -32.26
N VAL A 761 42.67 -12.88 -33.47
CA VAL A 761 43.24 -13.59 -34.63
C VAL A 761 44.66 -13.09 -34.97
N GLN A 762 44.93 -11.78 -34.88
CA GLN A 762 46.29 -11.26 -35.07
C GLN A 762 47.25 -11.71 -33.96
N ARG A 763 46.85 -11.68 -32.69
CA ARG A 763 47.65 -12.18 -31.55
C ARG A 763 47.98 -13.67 -31.74
N ASP A 764 47.01 -14.48 -32.14
CA ASP A 764 47.20 -15.91 -32.33
C ASP A 764 48.06 -16.23 -33.57
N PHE A 765 47.93 -15.45 -34.65
CA PHE A 765 48.86 -15.53 -35.79
C PHE A 765 50.30 -15.16 -35.40
N VAL A 766 50.48 -14.12 -34.56
CA VAL A 766 51.80 -13.75 -34.03
C VAL A 766 52.38 -14.86 -33.15
N LYS A 767 51.62 -15.39 -32.18
CA LYS A 767 52.04 -16.53 -31.34
C LYS A 767 52.44 -17.75 -32.17
N LEU A 768 51.64 -18.10 -33.18
CA LEU A 768 51.93 -19.20 -34.09
C LEU A 768 53.22 -18.94 -34.88
N SER A 769 53.41 -17.73 -35.40
CA SER A 769 54.62 -17.35 -36.15
C SER A 769 55.89 -17.39 -35.28
N GLN A 770 55.82 -16.89 -34.05
CA GLN A 770 56.93 -16.96 -33.08
C GLN A 770 57.26 -18.40 -32.71
N THR A 771 56.25 -19.23 -32.46
CA THR A 771 56.44 -20.67 -32.16
C THR A 771 57.09 -21.39 -33.33
N LEU A 772 56.61 -21.18 -34.56
CA LEU A 772 57.23 -21.73 -35.78
C LEU A 772 58.70 -21.29 -35.91
N GLN A 773 59.00 -20.01 -35.65
CA GLN A 773 60.37 -19.48 -35.72
C GLN A 773 61.29 -20.12 -34.66
N VAL A 774 60.82 -20.33 -33.44
CA VAL A 774 61.55 -21.05 -32.38
C VAL A 774 61.80 -22.52 -32.77
N GLN A 775 60.82 -23.21 -33.35
CA GLN A 775 61.00 -24.62 -33.75
C GLN A 775 61.94 -24.75 -34.96
N LEU A 776 61.90 -23.82 -35.93
CA LEU A 776 62.85 -23.78 -37.04
C LEU A 776 64.30 -23.54 -36.56
N GLU A 777 64.51 -22.64 -35.61
CA GLU A 777 65.84 -22.39 -35.05
C GLU A 777 66.32 -23.58 -34.18
N ARG A 778 65.42 -24.28 -33.46
CA ARG A 778 65.74 -25.55 -32.78
C ARG A 778 66.12 -26.68 -33.75
N ILE A 779 65.49 -26.76 -34.93
CA ILE A 779 65.87 -27.70 -35.99
C ILE A 779 67.26 -27.35 -36.55
N ARG A 780 67.55 -26.06 -36.73
CA ARG A 780 68.85 -25.57 -37.21
C ARG A 780 70.00 -25.88 -36.24
N GLN A 781 69.71 -25.90 -34.93
CA GLN A 781 70.67 -26.19 -33.86
C GLN A 781 70.73 -27.68 -33.46
N ALA A 782 70.09 -28.59 -34.22
CA ALA A 782 70.04 -30.00 -33.89
C ALA A 782 71.14 -30.82 -34.56
N ASP A 783 72.09 -31.33 -33.77
CA ASP A 783 73.26 -32.09 -34.24
C ASP A 783 72.96 -33.52 -34.74
N SER A 784 71.69 -33.97 -34.71
CA SER A 784 71.31 -35.32 -35.16
C SER A 784 69.91 -35.41 -35.78
N LEU A 785 69.77 -36.31 -36.75
CA LEU A 785 68.51 -36.58 -37.47
C LEU A 785 67.38 -37.08 -36.56
N GLU A 786 67.71 -37.81 -35.48
CA GLU A 786 66.74 -38.30 -34.51
C GLU A 786 66.14 -37.15 -33.69
N ARG A 787 66.96 -36.16 -33.33
CA ARG A 787 66.53 -34.97 -32.59
C ARG A 787 65.66 -34.05 -33.44
N ILE A 788 65.98 -33.90 -34.73
CA ILE A 788 65.11 -33.22 -35.72
C ILE A 788 63.75 -33.93 -35.82
N ARG A 789 63.75 -35.27 -35.89
CA ARG A 789 62.52 -36.07 -35.98
C ARG A 789 61.65 -35.95 -34.71
N ALA A 790 62.27 -35.85 -33.53
CA ALA A 790 61.57 -35.59 -32.27
C ALA A 790 60.93 -34.20 -32.23
N ILE A 791 61.64 -33.15 -32.68
CA ILE A 791 61.10 -31.78 -32.76
C ILE A 791 59.91 -31.72 -33.72
N LEU A 792 60.03 -32.31 -34.92
CA LEU A 792 58.94 -32.36 -35.91
C LEU A 792 57.70 -33.09 -35.38
N ASN A 793 57.87 -34.22 -34.69
CA ASN A 793 56.74 -34.93 -34.08
C ASN A 793 56.03 -34.09 -33.01
N GLY A 794 56.75 -33.24 -32.28
CA GLY A 794 56.21 -32.27 -31.33
C GLY A 794 55.55 -31.03 -31.97
N THR A 795 55.53 -30.91 -33.30
CA THR A 795 54.86 -29.81 -34.03
C THR A 795 53.52 -30.19 -34.67
N ASN A 796 53.05 -31.42 -34.48
CA ASN A 796 51.68 -31.83 -34.85
C ASN A 796 50.64 -31.27 -33.86
N LEU A 797 50.38 -29.96 -33.96
CA LEU A 797 49.33 -29.28 -33.19
C LEU A 797 48.00 -29.36 -33.96
N THR A 798 46.92 -29.71 -33.26
CA THR A 798 45.56 -29.75 -33.83
C THR A 798 44.71 -28.54 -33.44
N ASP A 799 45.15 -27.76 -32.45
CA ASP A 799 44.48 -26.57 -31.94
C ASP A 799 45.51 -25.52 -31.47
N ILE A 800 45.15 -24.24 -31.57
CA ILE A 800 45.97 -23.09 -31.16
C ILE A 800 46.17 -23.06 -29.63
N SER A 801 45.23 -23.63 -28.87
CA SER A 801 45.34 -23.81 -27.41
C SER A 801 46.52 -24.70 -26.97
N GLN A 802 47.12 -25.45 -27.90
CA GLN A 802 48.25 -26.34 -27.65
C GLN A 802 49.62 -25.65 -27.83
N LEU A 803 49.63 -24.37 -28.24
CA LEU A 803 50.84 -23.55 -28.25
C LEU A 803 51.26 -23.26 -26.79
N PRO A 804 52.53 -23.48 -26.42
CA PRO A 804 53.00 -23.11 -25.09
C PRO A 804 52.91 -21.59 -24.91
N GLU A 805 52.44 -21.14 -23.75
CA GLU A 805 52.56 -19.73 -23.37
C GLU A 805 54.04 -19.34 -23.31
N THR A 806 54.37 -18.21 -23.96
CA THR A 806 55.73 -17.66 -24.10
C THR A 806 55.98 -16.51 -23.13
#